data_AF-A0AAN6VM92-F1
#
_entry.id   AF-A0AAN6VM92-F1
#
_cell.length_a   1.000
_cell.length_b   1.000
_cell.length_c   1.000
_cell.angle_alpha   90.00
_cell.angle_beta   90.00
_cell.angle_gamma   90.00
#
_symmetry.space_group_name_H-M   'P 1'
#
loop_
_entity.id
_entity.type
_entity.pdbx_description
1 polymer ?
#
loop_
_entity_poly.entity_id
_entity_poly.type
_entity_poly.pdbx_seq_one_letter_code
_entity_poly.pdbx_strand_id
1 'polypeptide(L)'
;MTANLVAAAPAFTPARPPAVPLAVRSPYLNAWLQGGSGAILPGSWPRHWTGNILGWQGLVAVDGVAYNWMGGAPGPSHVNQVSLEYTSTKSIFTFDVAGKVIMTVTFLSPVYPDDMARQSQQFSYISIKARSSDGTPHSVQAYMDVSGEWASGDNSQVVEWEYGTSGDIIYHRFSRQTQEEFRESSEIASWGNWYLATRSDSGLTWQIGQDTAVRGQFANNKLLANTKESNFRPVSEEWPVFAFSHDLGNVEGGDVERVFTLGIVQDQVINFAGQSGELAPVPGLWSSYYTDDISALVAFYNDYQHACEASSALDQRIQSDSEKAAGKDYAVVTTLAVRQTFGALQYAGTPSKPYIFLKEISSNSDIQTVDVIFPAYPIFMYLNATLGRYLLDPLFENQESGAYPNAYAEHDLGTFPVAKGYPGGNDEAMPLEECGNMIIMTLAYAQRTGDTAYLSAHYPRLSQWAQFLVEESLIPADQLSTDDFAGTLANQTNLAIKGIIGLKAMSQIAHLTSNDDPFGEIADRYLQGWKELGINYQANPPHTTLSYGDNDSHGLLYNIYADKLLNLNFIDQSIFDMQSHFYPTVANEFGVPLDTRHSWTKSDWEMFAAAVASESTRDMFISKLARWVGATSSDRAMTDLYDSQTGGFPANGPYFVARPSLSPEEQRLFRLYGKLPNRSEHFAKHLKERKYFDSGDYAMSKAGKGDSVDTGAVGSQHPLPENIPHLSSPVSGPNGIGSMLHPHHHHQHHAGMQAGSPVKESSFLNRETSAADVEAAAAATSGTTTTTATDEQKPQPADTTEGQQQEIPVRQ
;
A
#
# COMPACT_ATOMS: atom_id res chain seq x y z
N MET A 1 -43.40 18.08 27.08
CA MET A 1 -43.01 16.77 26.52
C MET A 1 -41.64 16.95 25.91
N THR A 2 -40.63 16.21 26.36
CA THR A 2 -39.34 16.11 25.67
C THR A 2 -39.52 15.20 24.48
N ALA A 3 -39.61 15.76 23.27
CA ALA A 3 -39.52 14.97 22.06
C ALA A 3 -38.07 14.49 21.93
N ASN A 4 -37.83 13.19 22.05
CA ASN A 4 -36.56 12.60 21.65
C ASN A 4 -36.47 12.72 20.13
N LEU A 5 -35.86 13.81 19.65
CA LEU A 5 -35.36 13.91 18.28
C LEU A 5 -34.30 12.83 18.11
N VAL A 6 -34.72 11.71 17.52
CA VAL A 6 -33.79 10.74 16.94
C VAL A 6 -33.02 11.49 15.87
N ALA A 7 -31.70 11.65 16.05
CA ALA A 7 -30.85 12.25 15.05
C ALA A 7 -31.03 11.46 13.74
N ALA A 8 -31.28 12.18 12.63
CA ALA A 8 -31.37 11.53 11.33
C ALA A 8 -30.01 10.89 11.00
N ALA A 9 -30.03 9.72 10.35
CA ALA A 9 -28.81 9.18 9.77
C ALA A 9 -28.27 10.19 8.73
N PRO A 10 -26.94 10.39 8.66
CA PRO A 10 -26.35 11.36 7.74
C PRO A 10 -26.67 10.99 6.29
N ALA A 11 -26.80 12.02 5.44
CA ALA A 11 -26.86 11.81 4.00
C ALA A 11 -25.48 11.43 3.47
N PHE A 12 -25.43 10.47 2.55
CA PHE A 12 -24.21 10.06 1.86
C PHE A 12 -24.30 10.39 0.37
N THR A 13 -23.20 10.82 -0.25
CA THR A 13 -23.15 11.15 -1.68
C THR A 13 -21.74 10.87 -2.25
N PRO A 14 -21.62 10.17 -3.40
CA PRO A 14 -22.68 9.55 -4.20
C PRO A 14 -23.29 8.30 -3.54
N ALA A 15 -22.55 7.63 -2.64
CA ALA A 15 -22.99 6.51 -1.81
C ALA A 15 -22.35 6.58 -0.42
N ARG A 16 -22.67 5.67 0.50
CA ARG A 16 -21.82 5.43 1.68
C ARG A 16 -20.61 4.59 1.23
N PRO A 17 -19.35 4.97 1.50
CA PRO A 17 -18.20 4.15 1.11
C PRO A 17 -17.88 3.05 2.15
N PRO A 18 -17.11 2.01 1.78
CA PRO A 18 -16.61 0.99 2.71
C PRO A 18 -15.68 1.57 3.80
N ALA A 19 -14.87 2.57 3.43
CA ALA A 19 -14.18 3.48 4.34
C ALA A 19 -14.00 4.83 3.65
N VAL A 20 -13.91 5.91 4.43
CA VAL A 20 -13.70 7.26 3.91
C VAL A 20 -12.20 7.56 3.88
N PRO A 21 -11.59 7.85 2.71
CA PRO A 21 -10.20 8.35 2.68
C PRO A 21 -10.15 9.75 3.31
N LEU A 22 -9.24 9.97 4.26
CA LEU A 22 -9.06 11.25 4.96
C LEU A 22 -7.76 11.93 4.54
N ALA A 23 -6.63 11.23 4.59
CA ALA A 23 -5.35 11.74 4.13
C ALA A 23 -4.61 10.61 3.42
N VAL A 24 -4.98 10.37 2.16
CA VAL A 24 -4.45 9.29 1.31
C VAL A 24 -3.70 9.92 0.13
N ARG A 25 -2.37 9.79 0.10
CA ARG A 25 -1.44 10.49 -0.82
C ARG A 25 -0.19 9.70 -1.20
N SER A 26 0.24 8.79 -0.34
CA SER A 26 1.41 7.91 -0.51
C SER A 26 1.24 6.69 0.41
N PRO A 27 2.10 5.66 0.34
CA PRO A 27 2.01 4.50 1.23
C PRO A 27 1.98 4.87 2.72
N TYR A 28 2.70 5.94 3.12
CA TYR A 28 2.80 6.39 4.51
C TYR A 28 1.81 7.50 4.89
N LEU A 29 1.48 8.45 4.00
CA LEU A 29 0.37 9.37 4.24
C LEU A 29 -0.93 8.73 3.75
N ASN A 30 -1.52 7.89 4.61
CA ASN A 30 -2.58 6.97 4.21
C ASN A 30 -3.62 6.68 5.33
N ALA A 31 -4.33 7.73 5.74
CA ALA A 31 -5.33 7.71 6.82
C ALA A 31 -6.78 7.61 6.32
N TRP A 32 -7.58 6.78 7.00
CA TRP A 32 -8.97 6.44 6.66
C TRP A 32 -9.90 6.50 7.88
N LEU A 33 -11.19 6.80 7.65
CA LEU A 33 -12.28 6.52 8.56
C LEU A 33 -12.93 5.18 8.18
N GLN A 34 -12.68 4.13 8.96
CA GLN A 34 -13.18 2.78 8.72
C GLN A 34 -14.71 2.68 8.82
N GLY A 35 -15.35 1.95 7.90
CA GLY A 35 -16.81 1.88 7.73
C GLY A 35 -17.59 1.33 8.93
N GLY A 36 -16.95 0.62 9.85
CA GLY A 36 -17.53 0.15 11.12
C GLY A 36 -17.98 1.29 12.05
N SER A 37 -17.52 2.52 11.79
CA SER A 37 -18.08 3.76 12.37
C SER A 37 -19.47 4.13 11.86
N GLY A 38 -19.99 3.46 10.83
CA GLY A 38 -21.11 3.96 10.02
C GLY A 38 -20.73 5.16 9.14
N ALA A 39 -19.42 5.36 8.88
CA ALA A 39 -18.84 6.57 8.31
C ALA A 39 -19.13 7.86 9.14
N ILE A 40 -19.21 7.71 10.47
CA ILE A 40 -19.35 8.80 11.45
C ILE A 40 -17.97 9.20 11.97
N LEU A 41 -17.56 10.44 11.71
CA LEU A 41 -16.23 10.96 12.10
C LEU A 41 -16.12 11.30 13.61
N PRO A 42 -17.11 11.93 14.26
CA PRO A 42 -17.04 12.22 15.71
C PRO A 42 -17.08 10.94 16.56
N GLY A 43 -16.12 10.78 17.47
CA GLY A 43 -16.00 9.59 18.34
C GLY A 43 -15.25 8.41 17.72
N SER A 44 -14.91 8.49 16.43
CA SER A 44 -14.15 7.46 15.71
C SER A 44 -12.70 7.91 15.53
N TRP A 45 -11.74 7.10 15.98
CA TRP A 45 -10.35 7.32 15.60
C TRP A 45 -10.12 7.03 14.11
N PRO A 46 -9.51 7.94 13.35
CA PRO A 46 -8.88 7.61 12.08
C PRO A 46 -7.83 6.53 12.26
N ARG A 47 -7.61 5.76 11.20
CA ARG A 47 -6.68 4.64 11.19
C ARG A 47 -5.86 4.64 9.91
N HIS A 48 -4.67 4.08 10.01
CA HIS A 48 -3.94 3.59 8.86
C HIS A 48 -4.73 2.44 8.20
N TRP A 49 -4.32 2.06 6.99
CA TRP A 49 -4.65 0.72 6.47
C TRP A 49 -3.92 -0.37 7.28
N THR A 50 -4.24 -1.64 7.03
CA THR A 50 -4.32 -2.72 8.04
C THR A 50 -5.31 -2.37 9.16
N GLY A 51 -4.99 -1.39 10.02
CA GLY A 51 -5.92 -0.79 10.99
C GLY A 51 -5.31 -0.07 12.21
N ASN A 52 -4.01 0.25 12.23
CA ASN A 52 -3.38 0.99 13.33
C ASN A 52 -4.07 2.33 13.60
N ILE A 53 -4.15 2.75 14.87
CA ILE A 53 -4.72 4.05 15.22
C ILE A 53 -3.75 5.15 14.75
N LEU A 54 -4.31 6.14 14.06
CA LEU A 54 -3.63 7.40 13.77
C LEU A 54 -4.34 8.47 14.60
N GLY A 55 -3.85 8.69 15.82
CA GLY A 55 -4.45 9.60 16.77
C GLY A 55 -4.59 10.99 16.16
N TRP A 56 -5.82 11.40 15.93
CA TRP A 56 -6.16 12.62 15.23
C TRP A 56 -7.51 13.10 15.79
N GLN A 57 -7.47 14.20 16.53
CA GLN A 57 -8.60 14.68 17.31
C GLN A 57 -8.99 16.09 16.86
N GLY A 58 -10.28 16.26 16.56
CA GLY A 58 -10.90 17.53 16.22
C GLY A 58 -11.87 17.97 17.31
N LEU A 59 -11.69 19.18 17.82
CA LEU A 59 -12.63 19.82 18.75
C LEU A 59 -13.10 21.17 18.17
N VAL A 60 -14.33 21.57 18.47
CA VAL A 60 -14.88 22.88 18.11
C VAL A 60 -15.59 23.46 19.32
N ALA A 61 -15.44 24.76 19.54
CA ALA A 61 -16.21 25.49 20.53
C ALA A 61 -17.20 26.43 19.85
N VAL A 62 -18.43 26.50 20.37
CA VAL A 62 -19.47 27.45 19.95
C VAL A 62 -20.06 28.09 21.20
N ASP A 63 -20.01 29.42 21.26
CA ASP A 63 -20.44 30.25 22.39
C ASP A 63 -19.93 29.74 23.77
N GLY A 64 -18.67 29.30 23.81
CA GLY A 64 -18.03 28.80 25.04
C GLY A 64 -18.37 27.35 25.43
N VAL A 65 -19.15 26.61 24.65
CA VAL A 65 -19.36 25.16 24.82
C VAL A 65 -18.50 24.40 23.82
N ALA A 66 -17.74 23.39 24.27
CA ALA A 66 -16.90 22.57 23.38
C ALA A 66 -17.61 21.27 22.95
N TYR A 67 -17.28 20.81 21.74
CA TYR A 67 -17.79 19.61 21.09
C TYR A 67 -16.67 18.85 20.37
N ASN A 68 -16.83 17.53 20.20
CA ASN A 68 -15.94 16.67 19.40
C ASN A 68 -16.49 16.54 17.97
N TRP A 69 -15.65 16.75 16.94
CA TRP A 69 -16.00 16.56 15.53
C TRP A 69 -15.20 15.48 14.79
N MET A 70 -14.14 14.97 15.39
CA MET A 70 -13.27 13.93 14.81
C MET A 70 -12.45 13.28 15.91
N GLY A 71 -12.24 11.97 15.86
CA GLY A 71 -11.40 11.28 16.85
C GLY A 71 -12.17 10.79 18.07
N GLY A 72 -11.57 9.85 18.79
CA GLY A 72 -12.18 9.09 19.88
C GLY A 72 -11.78 9.54 21.29
N ALA A 73 -11.27 10.76 21.47
CA ALA A 73 -10.88 11.24 22.80
C ALA A 73 -12.10 11.43 23.72
N PRO A 74 -12.02 11.05 25.00
CA PRO A 74 -13.08 11.30 25.97
C PRO A 74 -13.14 12.80 26.34
N GLY A 75 -14.36 13.30 26.59
CA GLY A 75 -14.57 14.65 27.10
C GLY A 75 -15.80 15.32 26.47
N PRO A 76 -15.64 16.28 25.53
CA PRO A 76 -16.76 16.98 24.89
C PRO A 76 -17.78 16.06 24.20
N SER A 77 -19.05 16.44 24.23
CA SER A 77 -20.12 15.79 23.46
C SER A 77 -19.89 15.92 21.95
N HIS A 78 -20.29 14.92 21.17
CA HIS A 78 -20.12 14.94 19.72
C HIS A 78 -21.01 16.00 19.04
N VAL A 79 -20.55 16.56 17.92
CA VAL A 79 -21.39 17.32 16.97
C VAL A 79 -22.35 16.38 16.22
N ASN A 80 -23.40 16.93 15.61
CA ASN A 80 -24.34 16.17 14.78
C ASN A 80 -23.82 16.11 13.34
N GLN A 81 -23.43 14.93 12.83
CA GLN A 81 -23.03 14.77 11.43
C GLN A 81 -24.27 14.72 10.52
N VAL A 82 -24.40 15.72 9.65
CA VAL A 82 -25.54 15.91 8.73
C VAL A 82 -25.32 15.19 7.41
N SER A 83 -24.09 15.23 6.88
CA SER A 83 -23.75 14.54 5.63
C SER A 83 -22.26 14.21 5.50
N LEU A 84 -21.98 13.28 4.59
CA LEU A 84 -20.68 13.01 3.99
C LEU A 84 -20.84 12.98 2.46
N GLU A 85 -20.11 13.85 1.77
CA GLU A 85 -19.89 13.80 0.32
C GLU A 85 -18.45 13.37 0.04
N TYR A 86 -18.21 12.54 -0.97
CA TYR A 86 -16.86 12.23 -1.44
C TYR A 86 -16.73 12.39 -2.97
N THR A 87 -15.55 12.83 -3.39
CA THR A 87 -15.12 12.96 -4.79
C THR A 87 -13.83 12.16 -5.02
N SER A 88 -13.23 12.24 -6.21
CA SER A 88 -11.95 11.58 -6.49
C SER A 88 -10.83 12.04 -5.56
N THR A 89 -10.81 13.31 -5.18
CA THR A 89 -9.76 13.95 -4.37
C THR A 89 -10.21 14.40 -2.97
N LYS A 90 -11.52 14.56 -2.73
CA LYS A 90 -12.06 15.18 -1.49
C LYS A 90 -12.97 14.25 -0.69
N SER A 91 -13.00 14.46 0.63
CA SER A 91 -14.01 13.92 1.53
C SER A 91 -14.54 15.07 2.39
N ILE A 92 -15.83 15.37 2.29
CA ILE A 92 -16.47 16.59 2.78
C ILE A 92 -17.54 16.19 3.80
N PHE A 93 -17.29 16.49 5.07
CA PHE A 93 -18.24 16.25 6.15
C PHE A 93 -18.97 17.55 6.50
N THR A 94 -20.29 17.50 6.62
CA THR A 94 -21.10 18.62 7.12
C THR A 94 -21.64 18.29 8.51
N PHE A 95 -21.46 19.21 9.45
CA PHE A 95 -21.88 19.08 10.84
C PHE A 95 -22.83 20.22 11.24
N ASP A 96 -23.84 19.88 12.02
CA ASP A 96 -24.64 20.81 12.82
C ASP A 96 -24.06 20.85 14.24
N VAL A 97 -23.59 22.03 14.64
CA VAL A 97 -23.07 22.28 15.98
C VAL A 97 -24.14 22.99 16.81
N ALA A 98 -24.91 22.18 17.55
CA ALA A 98 -25.91 22.59 18.52
C ALA A 98 -27.07 23.47 17.99
N GLY A 99 -27.40 23.39 16.70
CA GLY A 99 -28.42 24.20 16.03
C GLY A 99 -28.00 25.64 15.72
N LYS A 100 -26.71 25.96 15.94
CA LYS A 100 -26.16 27.33 15.89
C LYS A 100 -25.20 27.56 14.72
N VAL A 101 -24.36 26.58 14.41
CA VAL A 101 -23.30 26.70 13.41
C VAL A 101 -23.34 25.49 12.49
N ILE A 102 -23.37 25.73 11.18
CA ILE A 102 -22.96 24.72 10.20
C ILE A 102 -21.45 24.77 10.11
N MET A 103 -20.82 23.63 10.38
CA MET A 103 -19.38 23.43 10.19
C MET A 103 -19.16 22.44 9.06
N THR A 104 -18.35 22.81 8.06
CA THR A 104 -17.97 21.93 6.95
C THR A 104 -16.49 21.64 7.06
N VAL A 105 -16.11 20.36 7.07
CA VAL A 105 -14.71 19.92 7.09
C VAL A 105 -14.40 19.19 5.78
N THR A 106 -13.46 19.74 5.01
CA THR A 106 -13.00 19.17 3.75
C THR A 106 -11.59 18.61 3.91
N PHE A 107 -11.49 17.30 3.83
CA PHE A 107 -10.24 16.58 3.63
C PHE A 107 -9.91 16.55 2.14
N LEU A 108 -8.78 17.12 1.74
CA LEU A 108 -8.35 17.23 0.35
C LEU A 108 -6.96 16.61 0.18
N SER A 109 -6.95 15.43 -0.43
CA SER A 109 -5.73 14.83 -0.97
C SER A 109 -5.71 15.08 -2.48
N PRO A 110 -4.99 16.10 -2.97
CA PRO A 110 -4.92 16.37 -4.39
C PRO A 110 -4.21 15.24 -5.14
N VAL A 111 -4.45 15.13 -6.44
CA VAL A 111 -3.76 14.20 -7.34
C VAL A 111 -3.40 14.97 -8.61
N TYR A 112 -2.12 14.92 -9.01
CA TYR A 112 -1.61 15.65 -10.17
C TYR A 112 -0.91 14.70 -11.14
N PRO A 113 -1.62 14.09 -12.11
CA PRO A 113 -1.02 13.14 -13.05
C PRO A 113 0.04 13.76 -13.97
N ASP A 114 -0.03 15.09 -14.16
CA ASP A 114 0.79 15.86 -15.10
C ASP A 114 1.84 16.77 -14.42
N ASP A 115 1.85 16.84 -13.08
CA ASP A 115 2.79 17.66 -12.30
C ASP A 115 3.52 16.80 -11.26
N MET A 116 4.70 16.30 -11.64
CA MET A 116 5.55 15.47 -10.78
C MET A 116 6.13 16.23 -9.58
N ALA A 117 6.20 17.57 -9.62
CA ALA A 117 6.72 18.39 -8.52
C ALA A 117 5.69 18.49 -7.39
N ARG A 118 4.42 18.71 -7.74
CA ARG A 118 3.31 18.68 -6.77
C ARG A 118 2.94 17.26 -6.34
N GLN A 119 2.90 16.31 -7.28
CA GLN A 119 2.47 14.94 -6.98
C GLN A 119 3.44 14.21 -6.03
N SER A 120 4.75 14.52 -6.08
CA SER A 120 5.75 13.92 -5.18
C SER A 120 5.75 14.45 -3.75
N GLN A 121 5.01 15.53 -3.45
CA GLN A 121 4.86 16.05 -2.09
C GLN A 121 3.88 15.20 -1.26
N GLN A 122 4.36 14.49 -0.24
CA GLN A 122 3.55 13.61 0.60
C GLN A 122 2.74 14.37 1.67
N PHE A 123 1.91 15.32 1.23
CA PHE A 123 1.04 16.17 2.07
C PHE A 123 -0.43 16.15 1.62
N SER A 124 -1.34 16.40 2.56
CA SER A 124 -2.79 16.54 2.38
C SER A 124 -3.32 17.75 3.15
N TYR A 125 -4.41 18.36 2.68
CA TYR A 125 -5.03 19.54 3.31
C TYR A 125 -6.30 19.17 4.11
N ILE A 126 -6.56 19.93 5.16
CA ILE A 126 -7.81 19.89 5.93
C ILE A 126 -8.33 21.32 6.07
N SER A 127 -9.44 21.61 5.41
CA SER A 127 -10.16 22.89 5.57
C SER A 127 -11.30 22.72 6.56
N ILE A 128 -11.42 23.67 7.48
CA ILE A 128 -12.55 23.82 8.41
C ILE A 128 -13.24 25.15 8.09
N LYS A 129 -14.52 25.07 7.72
CA LYS A 129 -15.40 26.23 7.48
C LYS A 129 -16.49 26.28 8.52
N ALA A 130 -16.79 27.47 9.05
CA ALA A 130 -17.91 27.67 9.97
C ALA A 130 -18.74 28.89 9.58
N ARG A 131 -20.07 28.75 9.65
CA ARG A 131 -21.04 29.84 9.51
C ARG A 131 -22.28 29.60 10.37
N SER A 132 -22.97 30.68 10.75
CA SER A 132 -24.23 30.62 11.49
C SER A 132 -25.30 29.84 10.73
N SER A 133 -26.04 28.98 11.44
CA SER A 133 -27.20 28.25 10.94
C SER A 133 -28.54 28.92 11.28
N ASP A 134 -28.59 29.74 12.33
CA ASP A 134 -29.82 30.42 12.77
C ASP A 134 -29.90 31.90 12.36
N GLY A 135 -28.81 32.45 11.81
CA GLY A 135 -28.70 33.85 11.38
C GLY A 135 -28.21 34.81 12.47
N THR A 136 -27.87 34.33 13.66
CA THR A 136 -27.25 35.12 14.73
C THR A 136 -25.72 34.92 14.76
N PRO A 137 -24.93 35.92 15.20
CA PRO A 137 -23.47 35.77 15.30
C PRO A 137 -23.07 34.85 16.46
N HIS A 138 -22.24 33.85 16.18
CA HIS A 138 -21.74 32.90 17.18
C HIS A 138 -20.22 32.95 17.32
N SER A 139 -19.71 32.91 18.55
CA SER A 139 -18.26 32.84 18.81
C SER A 139 -17.78 31.40 18.55
N VAL A 140 -16.84 31.20 17.63
CA VAL A 140 -16.35 29.87 17.23
C VAL A 140 -14.84 29.76 17.33
N GLN A 141 -14.36 28.71 18.01
CA GLN A 141 -12.95 28.31 18.02
C GLN A 141 -12.81 26.89 17.48
N ALA A 142 -11.86 26.66 16.57
CA ALA A 142 -11.62 25.36 15.93
C ALA A 142 -10.23 24.81 16.30
N TYR A 143 -10.21 23.60 16.87
CA TYR A 143 -9.02 22.90 17.37
C TYR A 143 -8.78 21.60 16.61
N MET A 144 -7.52 21.30 16.36
CA MET A 144 -7.08 20.01 15.82
C MET A 144 -5.72 19.61 16.40
N ASP A 145 -5.57 18.33 16.76
CA ASP A 145 -4.29 17.72 17.12
C ASP A 145 -4.04 16.41 16.37
N VAL A 146 -2.76 16.06 16.20
CA VAL A 146 -2.30 14.70 15.85
C VAL A 146 -1.34 14.17 16.92
N SER A 147 -1.32 12.86 17.15
CA SER A 147 -0.45 12.19 18.12
C SER A 147 0.88 11.73 17.52
N GLY A 148 1.81 11.31 18.38
CA GLY A 148 3.04 10.62 17.96
C GLY A 148 2.85 9.30 17.20
N GLU A 149 1.63 8.73 17.17
CA GLU A 149 1.32 7.46 16.46
C GLU A 149 1.51 7.55 14.95
N TRP A 150 1.44 8.77 14.39
CA TRP A 150 1.74 9.00 12.97
C TRP A 150 3.22 8.75 12.64
N ALA A 151 4.12 8.97 13.59
CA ALA A 151 5.56 8.88 13.38
C ALA A 151 6.17 7.49 13.66
N SER A 152 5.40 6.52 14.19
CA SER A 152 5.89 5.17 14.46
C SER A 152 4.75 4.16 14.60
N GLY A 153 4.82 3.05 13.87
CA GLY A 153 3.97 1.87 14.12
C GLY A 153 4.46 0.94 15.23
N ASP A 154 5.53 1.30 15.94
CA ASP A 154 5.87 0.78 17.28
C ASP A 154 5.76 1.93 18.30
N ASN A 155 4.71 1.88 19.13
CA ASN A 155 4.44 2.95 20.09
C ASN A 155 5.41 2.97 21.29
N SER A 156 6.32 1.99 21.42
CA SER A 156 7.39 2.01 22.41
C SER A 156 8.57 2.89 22.01
N GLN A 157 8.66 3.29 20.73
CA GLN A 157 9.71 4.17 20.22
C GLN A 157 9.55 5.61 20.74
N VAL A 158 10.67 6.21 21.17
CA VAL A 158 10.74 7.62 21.53
C VAL A 158 10.53 8.49 20.30
N VAL A 159 9.58 9.42 20.38
CA VAL A 159 9.42 10.48 19.39
C VAL A 159 9.95 11.80 19.94
N GLU A 160 10.57 12.57 19.06
CA GLU A 160 11.07 13.92 19.31
C GLU A 160 10.31 14.94 18.46
N TRP A 161 10.34 16.22 18.87
CA TRP A 161 9.51 17.25 18.25
C TRP A 161 10.05 18.67 18.37
N GLU A 162 9.75 19.44 17.33
CA GLU A 162 10.05 20.87 17.22
C GLU A 162 8.82 21.69 16.86
N TYR A 163 8.87 22.95 17.25
CA TYR A 163 7.91 23.98 16.86
C TYR A 163 8.67 25.03 16.03
N GLY A 164 8.11 25.43 14.89
CA GLY A 164 8.76 26.37 13.98
C GLY A 164 7.81 27.27 13.22
N THR A 165 8.40 28.27 12.58
CA THR A 165 7.70 29.27 11.76
C THR A 165 8.55 29.62 10.54
N SER A 166 7.94 29.65 9.36
CA SER A 166 8.57 30.12 8.12
C SER A 166 7.64 31.10 7.41
N GLY A 167 8.02 32.37 7.42
CA GLY A 167 7.13 33.46 7.00
C GLY A 167 5.91 33.56 7.92
N ASP A 168 4.72 33.43 7.33
CA ASP A 168 3.42 33.37 8.00
C ASP A 168 2.96 31.93 8.29
N ILE A 169 3.71 30.90 7.88
CA ILE A 169 3.39 29.49 8.13
C ILE A 169 4.01 29.04 9.45
N ILE A 170 3.23 28.30 10.24
CA ILE A 170 3.55 27.85 11.60
C ILE A 170 3.30 26.35 11.68
N TYR A 171 4.26 25.61 12.23
CA TYR A 171 4.27 24.15 12.15
C TYR A 171 4.81 23.47 13.41
N HIS A 172 4.28 22.28 13.67
CA HIS A 172 4.88 21.29 14.55
C HIS A 172 5.56 20.24 13.67
N ARG A 173 6.84 19.98 13.92
CA ARG A 173 7.60 18.88 13.31
C ARG A 173 7.80 17.78 14.34
N PHE A 174 7.64 16.52 13.96
CA PHE A 174 7.89 15.39 14.85
C PHE A 174 8.36 14.15 14.09
N SER A 175 9.10 13.26 14.77
CA SER A 175 9.73 12.07 14.17
C SER A 175 10.10 11.07 15.26
N ARG A 176 10.43 9.82 14.89
CA ARG A 176 11.20 8.95 15.80
C ARG A 176 12.55 9.62 16.09
N GLN A 177 12.99 9.56 17.35
CA GLN A 177 14.34 10.01 17.74
C GLN A 177 15.42 9.04 17.20
N THR A 178 15.15 7.73 17.28
CA THR A 178 15.92 6.71 16.56
C THR A 178 15.20 6.43 15.25
N GLN A 179 15.59 7.11 14.17
CA GLN A 179 15.08 6.81 12.83
C GLN A 179 15.79 5.58 12.25
N GLU A 180 15.06 4.76 11.50
CA GLU A 180 15.60 3.62 10.76
C GLU A 180 15.20 3.74 9.29
N GLU A 181 16.13 4.20 8.45
CA GLU A 181 15.89 4.33 7.01
C GLU A 181 15.56 2.98 6.38
N PHE A 182 14.63 3.01 5.42
CA PHE A 182 14.14 1.84 4.67
C PHE A 182 13.56 0.72 5.55
N ARG A 183 13.00 1.07 6.72
CA ARG A 183 12.30 0.14 7.62
C ARG A 183 10.89 0.60 7.96
N GLU A 184 10.05 -0.37 8.24
CA GLU A 184 8.68 -0.17 8.69
C GLU A 184 8.45 -0.89 10.01
N SER A 185 7.52 -0.36 10.81
CA SER A 185 6.90 -1.10 11.90
C SER A 185 5.40 -1.08 11.68
N SER A 186 4.77 -2.24 11.65
CA SER A 186 3.33 -2.38 11.35
C SER A 186 2.89 -1.62 10.07
N GLU A 187 3.77 -1.65 9.05
CA GLU A 187 3.68 -0.96 7.76
C GLU A 187 3.69 0.58 7.78
N ILE A 188 3.99 1.19 8.93
CA ILE A 188 4.25 2.63 9.08
C ILE A 188 5.76 2.88 9.05
N ALA A 189 6.20 3.93 8.36
CA ALA A 189 7.61 4.29 8.21
C ALA A 189 8.35 4.45 9.55
N SER A 190 9.61 4.00 9.57
CA SER A 190 10.51 4.17 10.71
C SER A 190 11.43 5.40 10.60
N TRP A 191 11.30 6.19 9.54
CA TRP A 191 12.09 7.40 9.28
C TRP A 191 11.26 8.43 8.51
N GLY A 192 11.65 9.70 8.61
CA GLY A 192 10.95 10.85 8.02
C GLY A 192 10.49 11.87 9.06
N ASN A 193 10.41 13.12 8.62
CA ASN A 193 9.90 14.24 9.41
C ASN A 193 8.41 14.39 9.14
N TRP A 194 7.56 14.15 10.14
CA TRP A 194 6.14 14.49 10.09
C TRP A 194 5.92 15.96 10.42
N TYR A 195 4.91 16.54 9.77
CA TYR A 195 4.57 17.94 9.85
C TYR A 195 3.04 18.12 9.94
N LEU A 196 2.59 18.80 11.00
CA LEU A 196 1.30 19.47 11.04
C LEU A 196 1.54 20.98 10.97
N ALA A 197 0.87 21.69 10.07
CA ALA A 197 1.02 23.14 9.91
C ALA A 197 -0.28 23.87 9.62
N THR A 198 -0.26 25.19 9.85
CA THR A 198 -1.31 26.15 9.47
C THR A 198 -0.68 27.51 9.12
N ARG A 199 -1.48 28.49 8.69
CA ARG A 199 -1.12 29.91 8.62
C ARG A 199 -1.35 30.58 9.98
N SER A 200 -0.41 31.41 10.39
CA SER A 200 -0.48 32.21 11.62
C SER A 200 -1.45 33.40 11.46
N ASP A 201 -2.25 33.65 12.49
CA ASP A 201 -3.13 34.82 12.59
C ASP A 201 -3.29 35.27 14.06
N SER A 202 -4.05 36.35 14.30
CA SER A 202 -4.24 36.91 15.65
C SER A 202 -5.14 36.09 16.60
N GLY A 203 -5.85 35.09 16.08
CA GLY A 203 -6.68 34.15 16.85
C GLY A 203 -6.03 32.78 17.05
N LEU A 204 -4.87 32.51 16.44
CA LEU A 204 -4.18 31.24 16.56
C LEU A 204 -3.48 31.09 17.92
N THR A 205 -3.72 29.95 18.55
CA THR A 205 -2.94 29.42 19.66
C THR A 205 -2.51 27.98 19.38
N TRP A 206 -1.42 27.54 20.00
CA TRP A 206 -0.79 26.24 19.74
C TRP A 206 -0.27 25.60 21.03
N GLN A 207 -0.05 24.28 21.01
CA GLN A 207 0.61 23.59 22.11
C GLN A 207 1.19 22.24 21.66
N ILE A 208 2.33 21.86 22.22
CA ILE A 208 2.81 20.47 22.20
C ILE A 208 2.83 19.98 23.66
N GLY A 209 2.18 18.84 23.93
CA GLY A 209 1.95 18.34 25.28
C GLY A 209 1.34 16.95 25.35
N GLN A 210 1.12 16.44 26.57
CA GLN A 210 0.27 15.27 26.83
C GLN A 210 -1.17 15.48 26.31
N ASP A 211 -1.72 14.48 25.62
CA ASP A 211 -3.04 14.55 24.98
C ASP A 211 -4.17 15.07 25.88
N THR A 212 -4.36 14.48 27.07
CA THR A 212 -5.44 14.84 27.99
C THR A 212 -5.26 16.24 28.57
N ALA A 213 -4.02 16.70 28.76
CA ALA A 213 -3.71 18.05 29.21
C ALA A 213 -3.96 19.09 28.11
N VAL A 214 -3.56 18.82 26.86
CA VAL A 214 -3.73 19.75 25.72
C VAL A 214 -5.20 19.83 25.29
N ARG A 215 -5.87 18.67 25.13
CA ARG A 215 -7.30 18.59 24.80
C ARG A 215 -8.15 19.20 25.92
N GLY A 216 -7.76 18.98 27.18
CA GLY A 216 -8.37 19.60 28.36
C GLY A 216 -8.16 21.11 28.44
N GLN A 217 -6.99 21.62 28.04
CA GLN A 217 -6.70 23.06 27.97
C GLN A 217 -7.65 23.76 27.00
N PHE A 218 -7.83 23.22 25.78
CA PHE A 218 -8.81 23.74 24.83
C PHE A 218 -10.25 23.57 25.34
N ALA A 219 -10.64 22.38 25.82
CA ALA A 219 -12.01 22.11 26.27
C ALA A 219 -12.48 23.08 27.37
N ASN A 220 -11.58 23.46 28.29
CA ASN A 220 -11.87 24.41 29.36
C ASN A 220 -11.77 25.89 28.93
N ASN A 221 -10.72 26.28 28.19
CA ASN A 221 -10.39 27.70 27.97
C ASN A 221 -10.63 28.22 26.54
N LYS A 222 -10.84 27.32 25.57
CA LYS A 222 -11.02 27.55 24.12
C LYS A 222 -9.78 28.10 23.39
N LEU A 223 -8.64 28.08 24.08
CA LEU A 223 -7.35 28.58 23.61
C LEU A 223 -6.22 27.78 24.27
N LEU A 224 -5.15 27.58 23.52
CA LEU A 224 -4.00 26.79 23.91
C LEU A 224 -2.92 27.63 24.59
N ALA A 225 -2.00 26.97 25.31
CA ALA A 225 -1.05 27.64 26.20
C ALA A 225 0.11 28.37 25.47
N ASN A 226 0.29 28.16 24.16
CA ASN A 226 1.45 28.64 23.38
C ASN A 226 2.79 28.12 23.95
N THR A 227 2.83 26.83 24.28
CA THR A 227 3.97 26.15 24.91
C THR A 227 4.37 24.88 24.17
N LYS A 228 5.68 24.63 24.10
CA LYS A 228 6.30 23.35 23.73
C LYS A 228 6.90 22.75 25.00
N GLU A 229 6.50 21.54 25.38
CA GLU A 229 7.26 20.75 26.36
C GLU A 229 8.50 20.11 25.72
N SER A 230 9.57 19.88 26.49
CA SER A 230 10.85 19.35 25.99
C SER A 230 11.15 17.91 26.42
N ASN A 231 10.16 17.18 26.95
CA ASN A 231 10.33 15.81 27.43
C ASN A 231 9.95 14.79 26.36
N PHE A 232 10.87 14.55 25.42
CA PHE A 232 10.76 13.51 24.39
C PHE A 232 10.64 12.13 25.07
N ARG A 233 9.68 11.32 24.61
CA ARG A 233 9.27 10.08 25.29
C ARG A 233 8.61 9.09 24.30
N PRO A 234 8.38 7.82 24.68
CA PRO A 234 7.64 6.87 23.87
C PRO A 234 6.26 7.37 23.44
N VAL A 235 5.80 7.03 22.24
CA VAL A 235 4.45 7.39 21.76
C VAL A 235 3.35 6.97 22.73
N SER A 236 3.46 5.78 23.35
CA SER A 236 2.49 5.29 24.33
C SER A 236 2.62 5.91 25.74
N GLU A 237 3.66 6.71 26.00
CA GLU A 237 3.85 7.38 27.29
C GLU A 237 3.22 8.78 27.24
N GLU A 238 2.14 8.98 27.98
CA GLU A 238 1.43 10.28 28.05
C GLU A 238 1.17 10.92 26.67
N TRP A 239 0.86 10.09 25.66
CA TRP A 239 0.51 10.40 24.26
C TRP A 239 0.86 11.83 23.83
N PRO A 240 2.10 12.11 23.37
CA PRO A 240 2.46 13.43 22.91
C PRO A 240 1.59 13.81 21.70
N VAL A 241 0.95 14.98 21.77
CA VAL A 241 0.13 15.55 20.69
C VAL A 241 0.63 16.93 20.26
N PHE A 242 0.41 17.21 18.98
CA PHE A 242 0.86 18.41 18.28
C PHE A 242 -0.39 19.19 17.84
N ALA A 243 -0.72 20.27 18.55
CA ALA A 243 -2.05 20.89 18.50
C ALA A 243 -2.06 22.36 18.06
N PHE A 244 -3.09 22.71 17.31
CA PHE A 244 -3.43 24.08 16.91
C PHE A 244 -4.90 24.40 17.24
N SER A 245 -5.18 25.69 17.51
CA SER A 245 -6.50 26.20 17.83
C SER A 245 -6.67 27.62 17.29
N HIS A 246 -7.50 27.79 16.26
CA HIS A 246 -7.88 29.12 15.74
C HIS A 246 -9.16 29.62 16.39
N ASP A 247 -9.15 30.86 16.89
CA ASP A 247 -10.37 31.65 17.05
C ASP A 247 -10.83 32.18 15.68
N LEU A 248 -12.01 31.76 15.26
CA LEU A 248 -12.68 32.25 14.05
C LEU A 248 -13.46 33.55 14.31
N GLY A 249 -13.54 33.98 15.58
CA GLY A 249 -14.30 35.13 16.01
C GLY A 249 -15.81 34.86 16.00
N ASN A 250 -16.60 35.89 15.74
CA ASN A 250 -18.04 35.77 15.59
C ASN A 250 -18.38 35.41 14.14
N VAL A 251 -18.77 34.17 13.88
CA VAL A 251 -19.22 33.73 12.55
C VAL A 251 -20.67 34.16 12.31
N GLU A 252 -20.93 34.73 11.13
CA GLU A 252 -22.27 35.16 10.69
C GLU A 252 -22.72 34.29 9.51
N GLY A 253 -23.51 34.82 8.56
CA GLY A 253 -24.06 34.03 7.45
C GLY A 253 -23.06 33.57 6.37
N GLY A 254 -21.81 34.04 6.40
CA GLY A 254 -20.75 33.65 5.46
C GLY A 254 -19.73 32.72 6.12
N ASP A 255 -19.15 31.81 5.33
CA ASP A 255 -18.14 30.86 5.81
C ASP A 255 -16.83 31.57 6.22
N VAL A 256 -16.39 31.33 7.46
CA VAL A 256 -15.03 31.63 7.92
C VAL A 256 -14.21 30.34 7.81
N GLU A 257 -13.14 30.38 7.01
CA GLU A 257 -12.29 29.23 6.70
C GLU A 257 -10.95 29.26 7.44
N ARG A 258 -10.45 28.08 7.84
CA ARG A 258 -9.03 27.82 8.17
C ARG A 258 -8.57 26.52 7.54
N VAL A 259 -7.29 26.49 7.17
CA VAL A 259 -6.68 25.38 6.45
C VAL A 259 -5.48 24.89 7.24
N PHE A 260 -5.40 23.58 7.42
CA PHE A 260 -4.26 22.87 7.97
C PHE A 260 -3.65 21.99 6.89
N THR A 261 -2.37 21.66 7.03
CA THR A 261 -1.68 20.67 6.19
C THR A 261 -1.02 19.62 7.06
N LEU A 262 -1.18 18.35 6.69
CA LEU A 262 -0.57 17.20 7.36
C LEU A 262 0.19 16.36 6.35
N GLY A 263 1.41 15.94 6.71
CA GLY A 263 2.21 15.05 5.85
C GLY A 263 3.58 14.69 6.41
N ILE A 264 4.33 13.95 5.60
CA ILE A 264 5.66 13.42 5.90
C ILE A 264 6.67 13.87 4.85
N VAL A 265 7.92 14.11 5.25
CA VAL A 265 9.03 14.36 4.33
C VAL A 265 10.17 13.39 4.62
N GLN A 266 10.72 12.81 3.57
CA GLN A 266 11.78 11.80 3.59
C GLN A 266 12.77 12.10 2.46
N ASP A 267 14.05 12.31 2.78
CA ASP A 267 15.08 12.64 1.80
C ASP A 267 15.36 11.46 0.88
N GLN A 268 15.54 10.27 1.45
CA GLN A 268 15.59 9.00 0.74
C GLN A 268 14.30 8.22 1.01
N VAL A 269 13.70 7.64 -0.04
CA VAL A 269 12.36 7.03 0.04
C VAL A 269 12.33 5.54 -0.27
N ILE A 270 13.23 5.07 -1.14
CA ILE A 270 13.35 3.67 -1.59
C ILE A 270 14.82 3.28 -1.60
N ASN A 271 15.13 2.02 -1.28
CA ASN A 271 16.45 1.45 -1.52
C ASN A 271 16.35 0.47 -2.69
N PHE A 272 17.02 0.78 -3.81
CA PHE A 272 16.79 0.12 -5.11
C PHE A 272 18.08 -0.48 -5.68
N ALA A 273 18.02 -1.76 -6.03
CA ALA A 273 18.98 -2.43 -6.89
C ALA A 273 18.50 -2.27 -8.34
N GLY A 274 18.90 -1.18 -8.99
CA GLY A 274 18.62 -0.98 -10.41
C GLY A 274 19.60 -1.73 -11.31
N GLN A 275 19.94 -1.11 -12.45
CA GLN A 275 20.85 -1.65 -13.46
C GLN A 275 22.25 -2.08 -12.94
N SER A 276 22.63 -1.66 -11.73
CA SER A 276 23.85 -2.08 -11.01
C SER A 276 23.78 -3.47 -10.39
N GLY A 277 22.58 -3.98 -10.07
CA GLY A 277 22.38 -5.16 -9.22
C GLY A 277 22.71 -4.95 -7.73
N GLU A 278 23.15 -3.76 -7.32
CA GLU A 278 23.45 -3.42 -5.92
C GLU A 278 22.50 -2.33 -5.40
N LEU A 279 21.99 -2.55 -4.18
CA LEU A 279 21.07 -1.66 -3.47
C LEU A 279 21.69 -0.26 -3.23
N ALA A 280 21.07 0.77 -3.79
CA ALA A 280 21.41 2.17 -3.57
C ALA A 280 20.18 2.97 -3.08
N PRO A 281 20.36 3.94 -2.17
CA PRO A 281 19.29 4.83 -1.74
C PRO A 281 18.84 5.74 -2.90
N VAL A 282 17.53 5.85 -3.08
CA VAL A 282 16.90 6.69 -4.10
C VAL A 282 16.19 7.86 -3.42
N PRO A 283 16.48 9.11 -3.82
CA PRO A 283 15.90 10.28 -3.19
C PRO A 283 14.40 10.41 -3.48
N GLY A 284 13.65 11.01 -2.56
CA GLY A 284 12.28 11.43 -2.81
C GLY A 284 12.25 12.50 -3.89
N LEU A 285 11.42 12.33 -4.93
CA LEU A 285 11.47 13.18 -6.14
C LEU A 285 11.22 14.67 -5.85
N TRP A 286 10.51 14.96 -4.76
CA TRP A 286 10.28 16.32 -4.23
C TRP A 286 11.58 17.11 -4.01
N SER A 287 12.67 16.44 -3.59
CA SER A 287 13.96 17.05 -3.25
C SER A 287 14.68 17.68 -4.45
N SER A 288 14.24 17.39 -5.68
CA SER A 288 14.73 18.06 -6.89
C SER A 288 14.01 19.37 -7.22
N TYR A 289 12.92 19.70 -6.51
CA TYR A 289 12.08 20.88 -6.73
C TYR A 289 12.08 21.85 -5.55
N TYR A 290 12.36 21.37 -4.34
CA TYR A 290 12.38 22.15 -3.09
C TYR A 290 13.74 22.00 -2.42
N THR A 291 14.23 23.06 -1.76
CA THR A 291 15.61 23.10 -1.22
C THR A 291 15.76 22.32 0.09
N ASP A 292 14.66 22.20 0.84
CA ASP A 292 14.56 21.54 2.13
C ASP A 292 13.09 21.17 2.41
N ASP A 293 12.84 20.44 3.51
CA ASP A 293 11.51 19.99 3.90
C ASP A 293 10.56 21.14 4.30
N ILE A 294 11.10 22.23 4.87
CA ILE A 294 10.35 23.44 5.21
C ILE A 294 9.88 24.20 3.96
N SER A 295 10.72 24.34 2.94
CA SER A 295 10.34 24.99 1.67
C SER A 295 9.33 24.14 0.88
N ALA A 296 9.41 22.81 0.95
CA ALA A 296 8.37 21.93 0.43
C ALA A 296 7.02 22.14 1.16
N LEU A 297 7.02 22.16 2.50
CA LEU A 297 5.84 22.43 3.33
C LEU A 297 5.20 23.80 3.03
N VAL A 298 6.01 24.86 2.97
CA VAL A 298 5.54 26.23 2.70
C VAL A 298 5.03 26.37 1.27
N ALA A 299 5.64 25.69 0.29
CA ALA A 299 5.14 25.63 -1.08
C ALA A 299 3.77 24.94 -1.13
N PHE A 300 3.64 23.76 -0.50
CA PHE A 300 2.36 23.03 -0.44
C PHE A 300 1.28 23.88 0.23
N TYR A 301 1.52 24.45 1.41
CA TYR A 301 0.51 25.24 2.11
C TYR A 301 -0.04 26.39 1.26
N ASN A 302 0.83 27.12 0.55
CA ASN A 302 0.43 28.26 -0.28
C ASN A 302 -0.20 27.87 -1.62
N ASP A 303 -0.08 26.61 -2.06
CA ASP A 303 -0.71 26.09 -3.27
C ASP A 303 -2.21 25.74 -3.08
N TYR A 304 -2.75 25.84 -1.86
CA TYR A 304 -4.11 25.39 -1.51
C TYR A 304 -5.23 25.80 -2.48
N GLN A 305 -5.21 27.04 -2.98
CA GLN A 305 -6.23 27.49 -3.95
C GLN A 305 -6.09 26.72 -5.28
N HIS A 306 -4.87 26.62 -5.82
CA HIS A 306 -4.60 25.85 -7.04
C HIS A 306 -4.93 24.37 -6.84
N ALA A 307 -4.58 23.81 -5.67
CA ALA A 307 -4.95 22.45 -5.30
C ALA A 307 -6.46 22.25 -5.30
N CYS A 308 -7.26 23.18 -4.77
CA CYS A 308 -8.72 23.14 -4.84
C CYS A 308 -9.25 23.20 -6.27
N GLU A 309 -8.70 24.09 -7.11
CA GLU A 309 -9.12 24.28 -8.51
C GLU A 309 -8.79 23.05 -9.37
N ALA A 310 -7.53 22.60 -9.38
CA ALA A 310 -7.06 21.44 -10.13
C ALA A 310 -7.76 20.14 -9.68
N SER A 311 -7.93 19.95 -8.37
CA SER A 311 -8.64 18.79 -7.82
C SER A 311 -10.12 18.77 -8.21
N SER A 312 -10.78 19.94 -8.26
CA SER A 312 -12.19 20.03 -8.70
C SER A 312 -12.34 19.80 -10.21
N ALA A 313 -11.36 20.20 -11.02
CA ALA A 313 -11.33 19.86 -12.44
C ALA A 313 -11.13 18.35 -12.67
N LEU A 314 -10.26 17.70 -11.88
CA LEU A 314 -10.07 16.24 -11.92
C LEU A 314 -11.32 15.49 -11.46
N ASP A 315 -11.92 15.89 -10.34
CA ASP A 315 -13.18 15.33 -9.83
C ASP A 315 -14.30 15.42 -10.90
N GLN A 316 -14.47 16.60 -11.52
CA GLN A 316 -15.46 16.81 -12.57
C GLN A 316 -15.17 15.96 -13.81
N ARG A 317 -13.90 15.82 -14.22
CA ARG A 317 -13.50 14.96 -15.34
C ARG A 317 -13.87 13.50 -15.06
N ILE A 318 -13.49 12.96 -13.89
CA ILE A 318 -13.80 11.57 -13.50
C ILE A 318 -15.32 11.33 -13.48
N GLN A 319 -16.09 12.20 -12.82
CA GLN A 319 -17.55 12.09 -12.76
C GLN A 319 -18.17 12.11 -14.17
N SER A 320 -17.76 13.07 -15.00
CA SER A 320 -18.39 13.30 -16.32
C SER A 320 -18.06 12.18 -17.30
N ASP A 321 -16.80 11.76 -17.38
CA ASP A 321 -16.39 10.70 -18.31
C ASP A 321 -16.90 9.32 -17.84
N SER A 322 -17.02 9.07 -16.52
CA SER A 322 -17.63 7.83 -16.00
C SER A 322 -19.15 7.80 -16.22
N GLU A 323 -19.88 8.88 -15.92
CA GLU A 323 -21.32 8.95 -16.21
C GLU A 323 -21.62 8.79 -17.71
N LYS A 324 -20.73 9.31 -18.57
CA LYS A 324 -20.81 9.15 -20.03
C LYS A 324 -20.47 7.74 -20.52
N ALA A 325 -19.54 7.04 -19.87
CA ALA A 325 -19.10 5.71 -20.28
C ALA A 325 -20.09 4.60 -19.88
N ALA A 326 -20.59 4.62 -18.64
CA ALA A 326 -21.49 3.60 -18.11
C ALA A 326 -22.39 4.09 -16.95
N GLY A 327 -22.74 5.38 -16.93
CA GLY A 327 -23.72 5.93 -16.00
C GLY A 327 -23.22 6.13 -14.56
N LYS A 328 -24.16 6.43 -13.66
CA LYS A 328 -23.86 6.89 -12.30
C LYS A 328 -23.24 5.81 -11.41
N ASP A 329 -23.64 4.56 -11.62
CA ASP A 329 -23.11 3.42 -10.87
C ASP A 329 -21.61 3.22 -11.18
N TYR A 330 -21.17 3.50 -12.41
CA TYR A 330 -19.73 3.50 -12.73
C TYR A 330 -18.99 4.64 -12.03
N ALA A 331 -19.60 5.83 -12.00
CA ALA A 331 -19.04 6.97 -11.27
C ALA A 331 -18.91 6.72 -9.75
N VAL A 332 -19.83 5.97 -9.13
CA VAL A 332 -19.70 5.54 -7.71
C VAL A 332 -18.38 4.78 -7.47
N VAL A 333 -18.02 3.87 -8.39
CA VAL A 333 -16.80 3.05 -8.29
C VAL A 333 -15.55 3.87 -8.61
N THR A 334 -15.50 4.55 -9.77
CA THR A 334 -14.30 5.27 -10.22
C THR A 334 -13.95 6.45 -9.31
N THR A 335 -14.93 7.03 -8.62
CA THR A 335 -14.70 8.12 -7.66
C THR A 335 -13.87 7.67 -6.46
N LEU A 336 -14.00 6.43 -5.98
CA LEU A 336 -13.17 5.93 -4.86
C LEU A 336 -11.77 5.50 -5.31
N ALA A 337 -11.63 4.97 -6.53
CA ALA A 337 -10.38 4.40 -7.03
C ALA A 337 -9.21 5.40 -7.05
N VAL A 338 -9.43 6.65 -7.49
CA VAL A 338 -8.34 7.62 -7.77
C VAL A 338 -7.39 7.82 -6.59
N ARG A 339 -7.91 8.15 -5.40
CA ARG A 339 -7.09 8.32 -4.19
C ARG A 339 -6.48 7.01 -3.71
N GLN A 340 -7.17 5.88 -3.87
CA GLN A 340 -6.66 4.59 -3.43
C GLN A 340 -5.46 4.15 -4.27
N THR A 341 -5.51 4.28 -5.61
CA THR A 341 -4.38 3.95 -6.47
C THR A 341 -3.20 4.91 -6.27
N PHE A 342 -3.43 6.22 -6.27
CA PHE A 342 -2.32 7.18 -6.07
C PHE A 342 -1.76 7.13 -4.63
N GLY A 343 -2.56 6.69 -3.66
CA GLY A 343 -2.12 6.37 -2.30
C GLY A 343 -1.15 5.20 -2.21
N ALA A 344 -1.03 4.34 -3.24
CA ALA A 344 -0.06 3.26 -3.29
C ALA A 344 1.31 3.66 -3.86
N LEU A 345 1.48 4.91 -4.32
CA LEU A 345 2.62 5.32 -5.14
C LEU A 345 3.65 6.14 -4.37
N GLN A 346 4.91 5.70 -4.42
CA GLN A 346 6.07 6.44 -3.94
C GLN A 346 6.86 7.04 -5.12
N TYR A 347 6.92 8.37 -5.18
CA TYR A 347 7.61 9.11 -6.22
C TYR A 347 9.07 9.35 -5.84
N ALA A 348 10.00 8.90 -6.67
CA ALA A 348 11.43 8.83 -6.37
C ALA A 348 12.31 9.26 -7.56
N GLY A 349 13.61 9.43 -7.32
CA GLY A 349 14.60 9.76 -8.34
C GLY A 349 14.72 11.25 -8.62
N THR A 350 14.91 11.61 -9.89
CA THR A 350 15.17 12.99 -10.34
C THR A 350 14.30 13.37 -11.55
N PRO A 351 14.11 14.66 -11.91
CA PRO A 351 13.36 15.05 -13.11
C PRO A 351 13.94 14.48 -14.41
N SER A 352 15.25 14.20 -14.45
CA SER A 352 15.94 13.55 -15.56
C SER A 352 15.82 12.03 -15.57
N LYS A 353 15.51 11.41 -14.43
CA LYS A 353 15.28 9.97 -14.26
C LYS A 353 14.33 9.74 -13.08
N PRO A 354 13.01 9.91 -13.28
CA PRO A 354 12.03 9.73 -12.24
C PRO A 354 11.57 8.28 -12.18
N TYR A 355 11.25 7.81 -10.99
CA TYR A 355 10.68 6.50 -10.74
C TYR A 355 9.36 6.65 -9.97
N ILE A 356 8.45 5.72 -10.21
CA ILE A 356 7.28 5.51 -9.36
C ILE A 356 7.38 4.07 -8.87
N PHE A 357 7.41 3.89 -7.55
CA PHE A 357 7.34 2.58 -6.91
C PHE A 357 5.96 2.38 -6.32
N LEU A 358 5.22 1.37 -6.79
CA LEU A 358 3.98 0.93 -6.19
C LEU A 358 4.30 0.05 -4.96
N LYS A 359 3.69 0.37 -3.81
CA LYS A 359 3.55 -0.59 -2.70
C LYS A 359 2.26 -1.36 -2.91
N GLU A 360 2.31 -2.68 -2.81
CA GLU A 360 1.10 -3.46 -2.65
C GLU A 360 0.52 -3.20 -1.26
N ILE A 361 -0.48 -2.31 -1.21
CA ILE A 361 -1.01 -1.83 0.06
C ILE A 361 -1.77 -2.95 0.78
N SER A 362 -1.28 -3.27 1.97
CA SER A 362 -1.87 -4.15 2.96
C SER A 362 -1.70 -5.66 2.75
N SER A 363 -0.91 -6.14 1.77
CA SER A 363 -0.77 -7.57 1.42
C SER A 363 0.22 -8.37 2.31
N ASN A 364 1.40 -8.66 1.78
CA ASN A 364 2.68 -9.02 2.38
C ASN A 364 3.64 -7.80 2.42
N SER A 365 3.22 -6.65 1.87
CA SER A 365 3.96 -5.38 1.72
C SER A 365 4.88 -5.29 0.50
N ASP A 366 4.71 -6.13 -0.53
CA ASP A 366 5.66 -6.18 -1.65
C ASP A 366 5.70 -4.91 -2.52
N ILE A 367 6.84 -4.68 -3.16
CA ILE A 367 7.15 -3.50 -3.97
C ILE A 367 7.22 -3.88 -5.44
N GLN A 368 6.51 -3.12 -6.27
CA GLN A 368 6.47 -3.28 -7.74
C GLN A 368 5.87 -4.61 -8.23
N THR A 369 4.97 -5.23 -7.47
CA THR A 369 4.24 -6.45 -7.86
C THR A 369 3.52 -6.25 -9.21
N VAL A 370 3.88 -7.05 -10.22
CA VAL A 370 3.51 -6.83 -11.62
C VAL A 370 2.01 -7.12 -11.84
N ASP A 371 1.48 -8.18 -11.22
CA ASP A 371 0.06 -8.50 -11.20
C ASP A 371 -0.82 -7.45 -10.51
N VAL A 372 -0.26 -6.59 -9.64
CA VAL A 372 -0.94 -5.45 -8.99
C VAL A 372 -0.87 -4.19 -9.85
N ILE A 373 0.26 -3.98 -10.54
CA ILE A 373 0.41 -2.88 -11.51
C ILE A 373 -0.57 -3.08 -12.69
N PHE A 374 -0.84 -4.32 -13.11
CA PHE A 374 -1.75 -4.66 -14.22
C PHE A 374 -3.21 -4.16 -14.07
N PRO A 375 -3.96 -4.45 -12.99
CA PRO A 375 -5.30 -3.90 -12.75
C PRO A 375 -5.29 -2.39 -12.47
N ALA A 376 -4.20 -1.85 -11.94
CA ALA A 376 -4.02 -0.40 -11.78
C ALA A 376 -3.77 0.32 -13.13
N TYR A 377 -3.15 -0.35 -14.11
CA TYR A 377 -2.63 0.25 -15.35
C TYR A 377 -3.62 1.14 -16.14
N PRO A 378 -4.92 0.79 -16.25
CA PRO A 378 -5.89 1.61 -16.98
C PRO A 378 -6.02 3.05 -16.46
N ILE A 379 -5.85 3.30 -15.15
CA ILE A 379 -5.96 4.66 -14.61
C ILE A 379 -4.81 5.55 -15.10
N PHE A 380 -3.61 4.97 -15.27
CA PHE A 380 -2.45 5.69 -15.82
C PHE A 380 -2.64 5.93 -17.32
N MET A 381 -3.09 4.93 -18.09
CA MET A 381 -3.37 5.08 -19.53
C MET A 381 -4.50 6.10 -19.83
N TYR A 382 -5.41 6.31 -18.87
CA TYR A 382 -6.47 7.32 -18.92
C TYR A 382 -6.02 8.71 -18.47
N LEU A 383 -5.29 8.83 -17.35
CA LEU A 383 -4.87 10.11 -16.78
C LEU A 383 -3.64 10.68 -17.49
N ASN A 384 -2.49 10.00 -17.38
CA ASN A 384 -1.24 10.31 -18.09
C ASN A 384 -0.42 9.03 -18.29
N ALA A 385 -0.31 8.58 -19.53
CA ALA A 385 0.33 7.30 -19.87
C ALA A 385 1.84 7.26 -19.54
N THR A 386 2.51 8.41 -19.42
CA THR A 386 3.93 8.50 -19.04
C THR A 386 4.20 7.90 -17.66
N LEU A 387 3.22 7.96 -16.75
CA LEU A 387 3.29 7.32 -15.42
C LEU A 387 3.46 5.80 -15.55
N GLY A 388 2.86 5.19 -16.59
CA GLY A 388 2.98 3.76 -16.88
C GLY A 388 4.39 3.33 -17.25
N ARG A 389 5.23 4.24 -17.77
CA ARG A 389 6.67 3.99 -17.95
C ARG A 389 7.45 4.15 -16.65
N TYR A 390 7.16 5.18 -15.84
CA TYR A 390 7.87 5.37 -14.57
C TYR A 390 7.59 4.25 -13.55
N LEU A 391 6.51 3.50 -13.73
CA LEU A 391 6.18 2.24 -13.05
C LEU A 391 6.87 1.00 -13.65
N LEU A 392 7.26 1.00 -14.94
CA LEU A 392 7.93 -0.15 -15.57
C LEU A 392 9.46 -0.04 -15.54
N ASP A 393 10.02 1.18 -15.59
CA ASP A 393 11.47 1.43 -15.54
C ASP A 393 12.18 0.69 -14.38
N PRO A 394 11.66 0.63 -13.12
CA PRO A 394 12.31 -0.12 -12.04
C PRO A 394 12.38 -1.64 -12.28
N LEU A 395 11.33 -2.22 -12.89
CA LEU A 395 11.22 -3.65 -13.18
C LEU A 395 12.16 -4.06 -14.32
N PHE A 396 12.24 -3.23 -15.37
CA PHE A 396 13.21 -3.42 -16.44
C PHE A 396 14.64 -3.27 -15.92
N GLU A 397 14.98 -2.22 -15.17
CA GLU A 397 16.37 -2.01 -14.71
C GLU A 397 16.89 -3.11 -13.78
N ASN A 398 16.06 -3.66 -12.89
CA ASN A 398 16.50 -4.79 -12.06
C ASN A 398 16.74 -6.05 -12.93
N GLN A 399 15.78 -6.42 -13.78
CA GLN A 399 15.89 -7.63 -14.60
C GLN A 399 16.94 -7.50 -15.72
N GLU A 400 17.17 -6.30 -16.27
CA GLU A 400 18.20 -6.02 -17.27
C GLU A 400 19.60 -5.81 -16.65
N SER A 401 19.73 -5.77 -15.32
CA SER A 401 21.05 -5.93 -14.65
C SER A 401 21.68 -7.31 -14.92
N GLY A 402 20.87 -8.32 -15.23
CA GLY A 402 21.30 -9.71 -15.38
C GLY A 402 21.50 -10.45 -14.05
N ALA A 403 21.08 -9.86 -12.92
CA ALA A 403 21.11 -10.51 -11.61
C ALA A 403 20.05 -11.63 -11.48
N TYR A 404 18.89 -11.45 -12.10
CA TYR A 404 17.79 -12.43 -12.07
C TYR A 404 18.09 -13.65 -12.97
N PRO A 405 18.02 -14.90 -12.47
CA PRO A 405 18.49 -16.08 -13.21
C PRO A 405 17.42 -16.81 -14.03
N ASN A 406 16.12 -16.50 -13.86
CA ASN A 406 15.04 -17.23 -14.53
C ASN A 406 14.76 -16.65 -15.93
N ALA A 407 14.09 -17.45 -16.78
CA ALA A 407 13.76 -17.06 -18.16
C ALA A 407 12.49 -16.18 -18.27
N TYR A 408 11.64 -16.21 -17.24
CA TYR A 408 10.39 -15.45 -17.15
C TYR A 408 10.61 -14.05 -16.53
N ALA A 409 9.51 -13.34 -16.21
CA ALA A 409 9.55 -12.04 -15.55
C ALA A 409 9.45 -12.20 -14.02
N GLU A 410 10.19 -11.37 -13.26
CA GLU A 410 9.99 -11.25 -11.81
C GLU A 410 8.57 -10.80 -11.47
N HIS A 411 7.98 -11.44 -10.46
CA HIS A 411 6.69 -11.07 -9.86
C HIS A 411 6.74 -9.70 -9.17
N ASP A 412 7.76 -9.47 -8.35
CA ASP A 412 7.95 -8.26 -7.55
C ASP A 412 9.45 -7.94 -7.39
N LEU A 413 9.79 -6.83 -6.73
CA LEU A 413 11.18 -6.44 -6.45
C LEU A 413 11.59 -6.63 -4.98
N GLY A 414 10.81 -7.35 -4.19
CA GLY A 414 10.99 -7.54 -2.75
C GLY A 414 9.90 -6.85 -1.93
N THR A 415 10.21 -6.56 -0.67
CA THR A 415 9.27 -5.93 0.26
C THR A 415 9.54 -4.43 0.37
N PHE A 416 8.50 -3.60 0.22
CA PHE A 416 8.60 -2.14 0.32
C PHE A 416 9.19 -1.73 1.69
N PRO A 417 10.12 -0.76 1.75
CA PRO A 417 10.62 0.14 0.71
C PRO A 417 11.92 -0.34 0.02
N VAL A 418 12.22 -1.64 0.01
CA VAL A 418 13.49 -2.21 -0.48
C VAL A 418 13.29 -3.02 -1.76
N ALA A 419 13.45 -2.35 -2.90
CA ALA A 419 13.42 -2.95 -4.24
C ALA A 419 14.78 -3.59 -4.58
N LYS A 420 15.03 -4.80 -4.06
CA LYS A 420 16.24 -5.62 -4.25
C LYS A 420 16.20 -6.52 -5.50
N GLY A 421 15.03 -6.92 -5.97
CA GLY A 421 14.85 -8.07 -6.88
C GLY A 421 15.25 -9.41 -6.23
N TYR A 422 15.31 -10.46 -7.06
CA TYR A 422 15.51 -11.85 -6.66
C TYR A 422 16.71 -12.50 -7.37
N PRO A 423 17.95 -12.13 -7.04
CA PRO A 423 19.17 -12.74 -7.62
C PRO A 423 19.34 -14.25 -7.33
N GLY A 424 18.47 -14.84 -6.51
CA GLY A 424 18.37 -16.29 -6.30
C GLY A 424 17.33 -17.00 -7.18
N GLY A 425 16.53 -16.27 -7.97
CA GLY A 425 15.40 -16.82 -8.75
C GLY A 425 14.29 -17.40 -7.86
N ASN A 426 14.02 -16.74 -6.74
CA ASN A 426 13.21 -17.25 -5.62
C ASN A 426 12.06 -16.31 -5.20
N ASP A 427 11.59 -15.53 -6.17
CA ASP A 427 10.33 -14.79 -6.21
C ASP A 427 9.10 -15.73 -6.16
N GLU A 428 7.89 -15.16 -6.08
CA GLU A 428 6.66 -15.94 -6.19
C GLU A 428 6.44 -16.41 -7.64
N ALA A 429 6.22 -17.71 -7.81
CA ALA A 429 6.25 -18.36 -9.12
C ALA A 429 4.94 -18.17 -9.91
N MET A 430 4.77 -16.98 -10.51
CA MET A 430 3.69 -16.63 -11.44
C MET A 430 4.18 -16.44 -12.90
N PRO A 431 4.99 -17.34 -13.47
CA PRO A 431 5.87 -17.00 -14.59
C PRO A 431 5.15 -16.69 -15.92
N LEU A 432 4.02 -17.34 -16.19
CA LEU A 432 3.20 -17.09 -17.39
C LEU A 432 2.41 -15.78 -17.26
N GLU A 433 1.84 -15.56 -16.07
CA GLU A 433 1.08 -14.36 -15.69
C GLU A 433 1.92 -13.10 -15.94
N GLU A 434 3.14 -13.06 -15.40
CA GLU A 434 3.98 -11.85 -15.40
C GLU A 434 4.71 -11.61 -16.72
N CYS A 435 5.08 -12.66 -17.46
CA CYS A 435 5.50 -12.51 -18.85
C CYS A 435 4.38 -11.88 -19.72
N GLY A 436 3.13 -12.30 -19.48
CA GLY A 436 1.96 -11.72 -20.15
C GLY A 436 1.75 -10.25 -19.75
N ASN A 437 1.70 -9.97 -18.46
CA ASN A 437 1.47 -8.63 -17.90
C ASN A 437 2.51 -7.63 -18.40
N MET A 438 3.80 -7.94 -18.31
CA MET A 438 4.87 -7.03 -18.76
C MET A 438 4.78 -6.72 -20.25
N ILE A 439 4.62 -7.73 -21.12
CA ILE A 439 4.52 -7.52 -22.57
C ILE A 439 3.29 -6.67 -22.93
N ILE A 440 2.13 -6.94 -22.31
CA ILE A 440 0.88 -6.21 -22.55
C ILE A 440 1.01 -4.75 -22.09
N MET A 441 1.51 -4.50 -20.87
CA MET A 441 1.67 -3.14 -20.34
C MET A 441 2.68 -2.31 -21.15
N THR A 442 3.83 -2.90 -21.53
CA THR A 442 4.85 -2.21 -22.31
C THR A 442 4.36 -1.83 -23.71
N LEU A 443 3.58 -2.68 -24.38
CA LEU A 443 2.93 -2.32 -25.65
C LEU A 443 1.85 -1.25 -25.44
N ALA A 444 1.02 -1.36 -24.40
CA ALA A 444 -0.03 -0.38 -24.12
C ALA A 444 0.55 1.03 -23.90
N TYR A 445 1.64 1.15 -23.13
CA TYR A 445 2.39 2.41 -22.98
C TYR A 445 2.84 2.97 -24.33
N ALA A 446 3.52 2.16 -25.15
CA ALA A 446 4.11 2.61 -26.41
C ALA A 446 3.05 2.96 -27.47
N GLN A 447 1.94 2.22 -27.53
CA GLN A 447 0.78 2.59 -28.37
C GLN A 447 0.16 3.93 -27.91
N ARG A 448 0.07 4.15 -26.60
CA ARG A 448 -0.62 5.30 -26.00
C ARG A 448 0.20 6.60 -26.07
N THR A 449 1.53 6.50 -26.10
CA THR A 449 2.47 7.64 -26.14
C THR A 449 3.15 7.84 -27.49
N GLY A 450 3.23 6.80 -28.33
CA GLY A 450 4.06 6.78 -29.54
C GLY A 450 5.54 6.44 -29.30
N ASP A 451 5.94 6.09 -28.07
CA ASP A 451 7.33 5.77 -27.70
C ASP A 451 7.74 4.35 -28.15
N THR A 452 7.90 4.17 -29.47
CA THR A 452 8.45 2.92 -30.04
C THR A 452 9.94 2.74 -29.73
N ALA A 453 10.65 3.79 -29.29
CA ALA A 453 12.04 3.69 -28.87
C ALA A 453 12.18 2.90 -27.55
N TYR A 454 11.22 3.03 -26.63
CA TYR A 454 11.11 2.19 -25.43
C TYR A 454 10.95 0.70 -25.78
N LEU A 455 10.10 0.38 -26.76
CA LEU A 455 9.97 -1.00 -27.26
C LEU A 455 11.29 -1.54 -27.82
N SER A 456 12.03 -0.73 -28.58
CA SER A 456 13.33 -1.12 -29.14
C SER A 456 14.42 -1.28 -28.07
N ALA A 457 14.37 -0.51 -26.98
CA ALA A 457 15.32 -0.63 -25.88
C ALA A 457 15.16 -1.96 -25.13
N HIS A 458 13.93 -2.30 -24.76
CA HIS A 458 13.60 -3.48 -23.97
C HIS A 458 13.31 -4.74 -24.80
N TYR A 459 13.44 -4.67 -26.13
CA TYR A 459 13.15 -5.78 -27.06
C TYR A 459 13.80 -7.11 -26.69
N PRO A 460 15.09 -7.18 -26.27
CA PRO A 460 15.73 -8.45 -25.92
C PRO A 460 15.07 -9.13 -24.72
N ARG A 461 14.64 -8.36 -23.72
CA ARG A 461 13.98 -8.84 -22.50
C ARG A 461 12.54 -9.26 -22.79
N LEU A 462 11.79 -8.44 -23.52
CA LEU A 462 10.43 -8.74 -24.02
C LEU A 462 10.41 -10.02 -24.87
N SER A 463 11.39 -10.19 -25.77
CA SER A 463 11.52 -11.39 -26.62
C SER A 463 11.90 -12.65 -25.84
N GLN A 464 12.60 -12.53 -24.69
CA GLN A 464 12.89 -13.67 -23.81
C GLN A 464 11.60 -14.16 -23.12
N TRP A 465 10.82 -13.24 -22.56
CA TRP A 465 9.53 -13.54 -21.94
C TRP A 465 8.53 -14.11 -22.96
N ALA A 466 8.52 -13.60 -24.19
CA ALA A 466 7.70 -14.15 -25.26
C ALA A 466 8.12 -15.58 -25.66
N GLN A 467 9.43 -15.90 -25.67
CA GLN A 467 9.89 -17.27 -25.88
C GLN A 467 9.42 -18.21 -24.76
N PHE A 468 9.44 -17.76 -23.50
CA PHE A 468 8.86 -18.53 -22.39
C PHE A 468 7.35 -18.77 -22.59
N LEU A 469 6.60 -17.76 -23.05
CA LEU A 469 5.17 -17.91 -23.40
C LEU A 469 4.94 -18.87 -24.58
N VAL A 470 5.87 -19.03 -25.53
CA VAL A 470 5.73 -20.06 -26.58
C VAL A 470 5.71 -21.47 -25.98
N GLU A 471 6.47 -21.71 -24.92
CA GLU A 471 6.61 -23.02 -24.29
C GLU A 471 5.44 -23.34 -23.35
N GLU A 472 4.97 -22.36 -22.56
CA GLU A 472 3.98 -22.59 -21.48
C GLU A 472 2.53 -22.13 -21.77
N SER A 473 2.29 -21.20 -22.70
CA SER A 473 0.98 -20.51 -22.75
C SER A 473 -0.21 -21.35 -23.22
N LEU A 474 -0.01 -22.30 -24.14
CA LEU A 474 -1.13 -23.11 -24.66
C LEU A 474 -1.66 -24.09 -23.62
N ILE A 475 -0.77 -24.73 -22.85
CA ILE A 475 -1.08 -25.75 -21.83
C ILE A 475 -0.36 -25.37 -20.53
N PRO A 476 -0.90 -24.45 -19.71
CA PRO A 476 -0.21 -23.98 -18.51
C PRO A 476 0.09 -25.11 -17.53
N ALA A 477 1.35 -25.19 -17.08
CA ALA A 477 1.74 -26.04 -15.96
C ALA A 477 0.98 -25.71 -14.66
N ASP A 478 1.08 -26.59 -13.65
CA ASP A 478 0.56 -26.36 -12.29
C ASP A 478 1.35 -25.21 -11.64
N GLN A 479 0.80 -24.00 -11.71
CA GLN A 479 1.42 -22.74 -11.27
C GLN A 479 0.39 -21.80 -10.65
N LEU A 480 0.88 -20.74 -10.01
CA LEU A 480 0.05 -19.63 -9.56
C LEU A 480 -0.31 -18.69 -10.72
N SER A 481 -1.40 -17.97 -10.52
CA SER A 481 -1.74 -16.75 -11.25
C SER A 481 -2.08 -15.69 -10.20
N THR A 482 -2.43 -14.47 -10.64
CA THR A 482 -2.92 -13.38 -9.78
C THR A 482 -4.17 -13.72 -8.93
N ASP A 483 -4.79 -14.88 -9.16
CA ASP A 483 -5.80 -15.48 -8.29
C ASP A 483 -5.16 -16.49 -7.29
N ASP A 484 -3.97 -16.16 -6.79
CA ASP A 484 -3.06 -16.97 -5.96
C ASP A 484 -3.75 -17.55 -4.72
N PHE A 485 -4.62 -16.73 -4.12
CA PHE A 485 -5.38 -16.98 -2.92
C PHE A 485 -6.38 -18.13 -3.06
N ALA A 486 -6.66 -18.57 -4.30
CA ALA A 486 -7.46 -19.74 -4.61
C ALA A 486 -6.62 -20.98 -5.02
N GLY A 487 -5.28 -20.88 -4.95
CA GLY A 487 -4.31 -21.97 -5.12
C GLY A 487 -3.85 -22.22 -6.56
N THR A 488 -2.75 -22.98 -6.70
CA THR A 488 -2.21 -23.39 -8.01
C THR A 488 -3.22 -24.24 -8.78
N LEU A 489 -3.17 -24.14 -10.11
CA LEU A 489 -3.99 -24.96 -10.99
C LEU A 489 -3.33 -25.13 -12.36
N ALA A 490 -3.18 -26.37 -12.81
CA ALA A 490 -2.78 -26.68 -14.18
C ALA A 490 -3.93 -26.41 -15.18
N ASN A 491 -3.58 -26.18 -16.45
CA ASN A 491 -4.53 -25.98 -17.54
C ASN A 491 -5.51 -24.79 -17.35
N GLN A 492 -5.14 -23.77 -16.58
CA GLN A 492 -5.97 -22.58 -16.32
C GLN A 492 -6.36 -21.85 -17.61
N THR A 493 -7.66 -21.81 -17.91
CA THR A 493 -8.19 -21.31 -19.19
C THR A 493 -8.02 -19.80 -19.34
N ASN A 494 -8.23 -19.04 -18.25
CA ASN A 494 -8.04 -17.59 -18.25
C ASN A 494 -6.55 -17.18 -18.17
N LEU A 495 -5.67 -18.01 -17.60
CA LEU A 495 -4.21 -17.78 -17.62
C LEU A 495 -3.64 -18.04 -19.02
N ALA A 496 -4.04 -19.14 -19.66
CA ALA A 496 -3.62 -19.48 -21.02
C ALA A 496 -3.91 -18.36 -22.02
N ILE A 497 -5.11 -17.77 -21.99
CA ILE A 497 -5.46 -16.69 -22.93
C ILE A 497 -4.63 -15.42 -22.71
N LYS A 498 -4.17 -15.14 -21.48
CA LYS A 498 -3.21 -14.04 -21.23
C LYS A 498 -1.90 -14.27 -21.98
N GLY A 499 -1.31 -15.46 -21.83
CA GLY A 499 -0.06 -15.81 -22.53
C GLY A 499 -0.21 -15.76 -24.06
N ILE A 500 -1.34 -16.25 -24.58
CA ILE A 500 -1.65 -16.25 -26.02
C ILE A 500 -1.85 -14.82 -26.56
N ILE A 501 -2.50 -13.93 -25.79
CA ILE A 501 -2.57 -12.49 -26.12
C ILE A 501 -1.19 -11.82 -25.99
N GLY A 502 -0.37 -12.20 -25.00
CA GLY A 502 1.01 -11.75 -24.85
C GLY A 502 1.88 -12.07 -26.07
N LEU A 503 1.74 -13.27 -26.65
CA LEU A 503 2.41 -13.63 -27.92
C LEU A 503 1.94 -12.74 -29.09
N LYS A 504 0.64 -12.40 -29.16
CA LYS A 504 0.12 -11.50 -30.20
C LYS A 504 0.55 -10.04 -29.98
N ALA A 505 0.65 -9.59 -28.73
CA ALA A 505 1.25 -8.32 -28.37
C ALA A 505 2.74 -8.26 -28.78
N MET A 506 3.52 -9.33 -28.51
CA MET A 506 4.91 -9.41 -28.95
C MET A 506 5.05 -9.37 -30.48
N SER A 507 4.16 -10.04 -31.22
CA SER A 507 4.07 -9.91 -32.68
C SER A 507 3.91 -8.45 -33.12
N GLN A 508 3.05 -7.66 -32.45
CA GLN A 508 2.95 -6.22 -32.73
C GLN A 508 4.20 -5.43 -32.32
N ILE A 509 4.86 -5.77 -31.21
CA ILE A 509 6.14 -5.17 -30.79
C ILE A 509 7.23 -5.41 -31.84
N ALA A 510 7.35 -6.63 -32.37
CA ALA A 510 8.30 -6.96 -33.45
C ALA A 510 8.08 -6.09 -34.69
N HIS A 511 6.84 -6.00 -35.16
CA HIS A 511 6.47 -5.13 -36.29
C HIS A 511 6.76 -3.63 -36.02
N LEU A 512 6.43 -3.11 -34.82
CA LEU A 512 6.67 -1.71 -34.45
C LEU A 512 8.17 -1.38 -34.30
N THR A 513 9.00 -2.36 -33.97
CA THR A 513 10.46 -2.21 -33.78
C THR A 513 11.28 -2.64 -35.01
N SER A 514 10.63 -3.14 -36.07
CA SER A 514 11.26 -3.70 -37.28
C SER A 514 12.18 -4.91 -37.03
N ASN A 515 11.81 -5.74 -36.04
CA ASN A 515 12.43 -7.06 -35.79
C ASN A 515 11.62 -8.18 -36.47
N ASP A 516 12.23 -9.37 -36.60
CA ASP A 516 11.53 -10.58 -37.06
C ASP A 516 10.43 -11.00 -36.07
N ASP A 517 9.27 -11.43 -36.58
CA ASP A 517 8.13 -11.93 -35.78
C ASP A 517 7.99 -13.47 -35.89
N PRO A 518 8.53 -14.24 -34.93
CA PRO A 518 8.25 -15.68 -34.81
C PRO A 518 6.97 -15.98 -34.01
N PHE A 519 6.30 -14.98 -33.42
CA PHE A 519 5.27 -15.16 -32.40
C PHE A 519 3.84 -15.11 -32.98
N GLY A 520 3.61 -14.32 -34.03
CA GLY A 520 2.27 -14.09 -34.60
C GLY A 520 1.53 -15.37 -35.03
N GLU A 521 2.19 -16.24 -35.81
CA GLU A 521 1.62 -17.53 -36.25
C GLU A 521 1.50 -18.56 -35.10
N ILE A 522 2.25 -18.39 -34.02
CA ILE A 522 2.12 -19.24 -32.82
C ILE A 522 0.86 -18.82 -32.07
N ALA A 523 0.66 -17.52 -31.83
CA ALA A 523 -0.54 -16.98 -31.20
C ALA A 523 -1.82 -17.38 -31.96
N ASP A 524 -1.85 -17.21 -33.28
CA ASP A 524 -3.02 -17.56 -34.12
C ASP A 524 -3.41 -19.04 -34.02
N ARG A 525 -2.42 -19.93 -33.97
CA ARG A 525 -2.60 -21.38 -33.78
C ARG A 525 -3.01 -21.73 -32.34
N TYR A 526 -2.38 -21.10 -31.35
CA TYR A 526 -2.68 -21.34 -29.94
C TYR A 526 -4.11 -20.88 -29.59
N LEU A 527 -4.60 -19.78 -30.18
CA LEU A 527 -5.99 -19.36 -30.02
C LEU A 527 -6.99 -20.40 -30.54
N GLN A 528 -6.69 -21.14 -31.62
CA GLN A 528 -7.56 -22.24 -32.06
C GLN A 528 -7.54 -23.41 -31.08
N GLY A 529 -6.35 -23.82 -30.61
CA GLY A 529 -6.23 -24.86 -29.58
C GLY A 529 -6.94 -24.51 -28.27
N TRP A 530 -6.82 -23.25 -27.83
CA TRP A 530 -7.54 -22.72 -26.67
C TRP A 530 -9.07 -22.77 -26.86
N LYS A 531 -9.57 -22.42 -28.05
CA LYS A 531 -11.00 -22.55 -28.39
C LYS A 531 -11.50 -24.00 -28.39
N GLU A 532 -10.64 -24.99 -28.64
CA GLU A 532 -10.99 -26.42 -28.57
C GLU A 532 -10.93 -26.98 -27.14
N LEU A 533 -10.04 -26.46 -26.29
CA LEU A 533 -9.73 -27.00 -24.96
C LEU A 533 -10.49 -26.32 -23.80
N GLY A 534 -10.74 -25.01 -23.91
CA GLY A 534 -11.24 -24.17 -22.82
C GLY A 534 -12.69 -23.70 -22.95
N ILE A 535 -13.43 -24.12 -23.98
CA ILE A 535 -14.84 -23.72 -24.19
C ILE A 535 -15.75 -24.94 -24.12
N ASN A 536 -16.69 -24.93 -23.17
CA ASN A 536 -17.76 -25.93 -23.11
C ASN A 536 -18.92 -25.55 -24.06
N TYR A 537 -18.81 -25.94 -25.33
CA TYR A 537 -19.87 -25.80 -26.33
C TYR A 537 -21.12 -26.68 -26.07
N GLN A 538 -21.08 -27.56 -25.07
CA GLN A 538 -22.22 -28.42 -24.70
C GLN A 538 -23.06 -27.83 -23.55
N ALA A 539 -22.54 -26.82 -22.84
CA ALA A 539 -23.30 -26.01 -21.91
C ALA A 539 -24.35 -25.14 -22.64
N ASN A 540 -25.36 -24.68 -21.90
CA ASN A 540 -26.42 -23.82 -22.42
C ASN A 540 -26.77 -22.70 -21.41
N PRO A 541 -26.29 -21.46 -21.61
CA PRO A 541 -25.44 -21.02 -22.73
C PRO A 541 -24.02 -21.65 -22.68
N PRO A 542 -23.31 -21.75 -23.81
CA PRO A 542 -21.88 -22.06 -23.82
C PRO A 542 -21.07 -21.02 -23.03
N HIS A 543 -19.94 -21.46 -22.46
CA HIS A 543 -19.02 -20.62 -21.69
C HIS A 543 -17.61 -21.21 -21.68
N THR A 544 -16.63 -20.46 -21.16
CA THR A 544 -15.32 -21.06 -20.83
C THR A 544 -15.36 -21.88 -19.56
N THR A 545 -14.53 -22.92 -19.49
CA THR A 545 -14.25 -23.64 -18.24
C THR A 545 -13.24 -22.86 -17.38
N LEU A 546 -13.06 -23.25 -16.11
CA LEU A 546 -11.95 -22.75 -15.28
C LEU A 546 -10.62 -23.34 -15.77
N SER A 547 -10.59 -24.66 -15.98
CA SER A 547 -9.45 -25.39 -16.52
C SER A 547 -9.89 -26.32 -17.67
N TYR A 548 -8.95 -26.67 -18.56
CA TYR A 548 -9.29 -27.46 -19.74
C TYR A 548 -9.86 -28.84 -19.39
N GLY A 549 -10.96 -29.20 -20.05
CA GLY A 549 -11.65 -30.48 -19.88
C GLY A 549 -12.54 -30.60 -18.62
N ASP A 550 -12.47 -29.66 -17.69
CA ASP A 550 -13.42 -29.58 -16.56
C ASP A 550 -14.71 -28.88 -17.01
N ASN A 551 -15.55 -29.61 -17.74
CA ASN A 551 -16.79 -29.11 -18.34
C ASN A 551 -17.85 -28.65 -17.31
N ASP A 552 -17.74 -29.07 -16.06
CA ASP A 552 -18.66 -28.65 -14.97
C ASP A 552 -18.20 -27.33 -14.32
N SER A 553 -17.02 -26.81 -14.69
CA SER A 553 -16.43 -25.57 -14.17
C SER A 553 -16.68 -24.34 -15.04
N HIS A 554 -16.50 -23.14 -14.46
CA HIS A 554 -16.53 -21.86 -15.18
C HIS A 554 -15.65 -20.82 -14.49
N GLY A 555 -15.38 -19.68 -15.16
CA GLY A 555 -14.69 -18.53 -14.56
C GLY A 555 -14.90 -17.20 -15.30
N LEU A 556 -14.54 -16.10 -14.63
CA LEU A 556 -14.36 -14.79 -15.26
C LEU A 556 -13.19 -14.88 -16.25
N LEU A 557 -13.44 -14.47 -17.48
CA LEU A 557 -12.43 -14.40 -18.54
C LEU A 557 -11.98 -12.95 -18.65
N TYR A 558 -11.40 -12.41 -17.57
CA TYR A 558 -11.02 -11.00 -17.51
C TYR A 558 -9.83 -10.69 -18.43
N ASN A 559 -8.98 -11.68 -18.77
CA ASN A 559 -7.76 -11.44 -19.54
C ASN A 559 -7.99 -11.13 -21.04
N ILE A 560 -9.18 -11.40 -21.60
CA ILE A 560 -9.53 -10.90 -22.95
C ILE A 560 -9.77 -9.37 -22.99
N TYR A 561 -9.74 -8.67 -21.84
CA TYR A 561 -9.60 -7.22 -21.79
C TYR A 561 -8.37 -6.71 -22.57
N ALA A 562 -7.26 -7.46 -22.52
CA ALA A 562 -6.01 -7.06 -23.18
C ALA A 562 -6.12 -6.95 -24.72
N ASP A 563 -7.00 -7.73 -25.36
CA ASP A 563 -7.30 -7.60 -26.80
C ASP A 563 -7.88 -6.23 -27.16
N LYS A 564 -8.74 -5.68 -26.29
CA LYS A 564 -9.37 -4.36 -26.50
C LYS A 564 -8.48 -3.21 -26.04
N LEU A 565 -7.76 -3.37 -24.92
CA LEU A 565 -6.73 -2.40 -24.47
C LEU A 565 -5.69 -2.13 -25.56
N LEU A 566 -5.21 -3.20 -26.22
CA LEU A 566 -4.17 -3.13 -27.25
C LEU A 566 -4.71 -2.97 -28.68
N ASN A 567 -6.04 -2.94 -28.86
CA ASN A 567 -6.71 -2.91 -30.16
C ASN A 567 -6.20 -4.00 -31.14
N LEU A 568 -5.91 -5.21 -30.63
CA LEU A 568 -5.35 -6.31 -31.42
C LEU A 568 -6.37 -6.89 -32.42
N ASN A 569 -7.66 -6.86 -32.09
CA ASN A 569 -8.75 -7.45 -32.88
C ASN A 569 -8.49 -8.93 -33.24
N PHE A 570 -7.90 -9.64 -32.28
CA PHE A 570 -7.38 -11.00 -32.39
C PHE A 570 -8.34 -12.03 -31.80
N ILE A 571 -9.05 -11.66 -30.73
CA ILE A 571 -10.10 -12.50 -30.13
C ILE A 571 -11.42 -12.32 -30.91
N ASP A 572 -12.02 -13.42 -31.35
CA ASP A 572 -13.29 -13.44 -32.09
C ASP A 572 -14.42 -12.78 -31.28
N GLN A 573 -15.25 -11.94 -31.92
CA GLN A 573 -16.39 -11.29 -31.27
C GLN A 573 -17.33 -12.29 -30.56
N SER A 574 -17.49 -13.49 -31.13
CA SER A 574 -18.32 -14.55 -30.55
C SER A 574 -17.86 -15.03 -29.17
N ILE A 575 -16.59 -14.84 -28.77
CA ILE A 575 -16.12 -15.17 -27.41
C ILE A 575 -16.63 -14.13 -26.41
N PHE A 576 -16.52 -12.84 -26.75
CA PHE A 576 -17.09 -11.75 -25.95
C PHE A 576 -18.60 -11.88 -25.83
N ASP A 577 -19.29 -12.19 -26.93
CA ASP A 577 -20.73 -12.40 -26.96
C ASP A 577 -21.14 -13.62 -26.11
N MET A 578 -20.44 -14.75 -26.23
CA MET A 578 -20.70 -15.98 -25.45
C MET A 578 -20.63 -15.69 -23.95
N GLN A 579 -19.52 -15.11 -23.47
CA GLN A 579 -19.33 -14.80 -22.06
C GLN A 579 -20.34 -13.76 -21.57
N SER A 580 -20.71 -12.79 -22.43
CA SER A 580 -21.76 -11.81 -22.12
C SER A 580 -23.13 -12.42 -21.87
N HIS A 581 -23.47 -13.51 -22.57
CA HIS A 581 -24.70 -14.29 -22.33
C HIS A 581 -24.60 -15.19 -21.10
N PHE A 582 -23.39 -15.66 -20.77
CA PHE A 582 -23.16 -16.56 -19.63
C PHE A 582 -23.21 -15.86 -18.27
N TYR A 583 -22.47 -14.76 -18.07
CA TYR A 583 -22.31 -14.14 -16.74
C TYR A 583 -23.64 -13.81 -16.01
N PRO A 584 -24.71 -13.32 -16.67
CA PRO A 584 -26.00 -13.12 -16.02
C PRO A 584 -26.66 -14.37 -15.44
N THR A 585 -26.25 -15.58 -15.83
CA THR A 585 -26.79 -16.85 -15.31
C THR A 585 -26.14 -17.29 -14.00
N VAL A 586 -24.95 -16.78 -13.67
CA VAL A 586 -24.15 -17.14 -12.49
C VAL A 586 -23.91 -15.95 -11.54
N ALA A 587 -24.50 -14.78 -11.83
CA ALA A 587 -24.35 -13.58 -11.01
C ALA A 587 -25.10 -13.67 -9.67
N ASN A 588 -24.38 -13.47 -8.57
CA ASN A 588 -24.91 -13.40 -7.20
C ASN A 588 -25.42 -11.98 -6.88
N GLU A 589 -25.70 -11.64 -5.62
CA GLU A 589 -26.27 -10.32 -5.26
C GLU A 589 -25.33 -9.16 -5.62
N PHE A 590 -24.06 -9.26 -5.23
CA PHE A 590 -23.09 -8.17 -5.24
C PHE A 590 -22.07 -8.24 -6.38
N GLY A 591 -21.98 -9.38 -7.08
CA GLY A 591 -21.04 -9.59 -8.19
C GLY A 591 -21.27 -10.94 -8.89
N VAL A 592 -20.37 -11.30 -9.81
CA VAL A 592 -20.25 -12.64 -10.42
C VAL A 592 -19.06 -13.36 -9.78
N PRO A 593 -19.17 -14.63 -9.36
CA PRO A 593 -18.02 -15.40 -8.87
C PRO A 593 -16.84 -15.39 -9.84
N LEU A 594 -15.64 -15.30 -9.29
CA LEU A 594 -14.37 -15.43 -10.00
C LEU A 594 -14.32 -16.75 -10.78
N ASP A 595 -14.68 -17.85 -10.13
CA ASP A 595 -14.79 -19.19 -10.72
C ASP A 595 -15.61 -20.13 -9.82
N THR A 596 -15.76 -21.40 -10.25
CA THR A 596 -16.56 -22.42 -9.55
C THR A 596 -16.01 -22.92 -8.21
N ARG A 597 -14.77 -22.56 -7.81
CA ARG A 597 -14.20 -22.94 -6.50
C ARG A 597 -14.99 -22.31 -5.34
N HIS A 598 -15.38 -21.04 -5.48
CA HIS A 598 -15.90 -20.23 -4.37
C HIS A 598 -16.93 -19.18 -4.82
N SER A 599 -17.67 -18.60 -3.87
CA SER A 599 -18.50 -17.40 -4.06
C SER A 599 -17.71 -16.09 -4.13
N TRP A 600 -16.37 -16.16 -4.04
CA TRP A 600 -15.48 -15.00 -4.03
C TRP A 600 -15.42 -14.34 -5.41
N THR A 601 -15.17 -13.04 -5.46
CA THR A 601 -14.94 -12.28 -6.69
C THR A 601 -14.00 -11.10 -6.44
N LYS A 602 -13.50 -10.51 -7.52
CA LYS A 602 -12.53 -9.43 -7.52
C LYS A 602 -13.01 -8.25 -8.35
N SER A 603 -13.11 -7.07 -7.74
CA SER A 603 -13.75 -5.88 -8.34
C SER A 603 -13.01 -5.32 -9.57
N ASP A 604 -11.69 -5.49 -9.63
CA ASP A 604 -10.87 -5.19 -10.81
C ASP A 604 -11.15 -6.15 -11.97
N TRP A 605 -11.19 -7.46 -11.72
CA TRP A 605 -11.54 -8.49 -12.72
C TRP A 605 -12.98 -8.38 -13.22
N GLU A 606 -13.92 -8.01 -12.36
CA GLU A 606 -15.29 -7.69 -12.79
C GLU A 606 -15.33 -6.47 -13.71
N MET A 607 -14.54 -5.42 -13.45
CA MET A 607 -14.46 -4.25 -14.33
C MET A 607 -13.74 -4.56 -15.65
N PHE A 608 -12.73 -5.44 -15.65
CA PHE A 608 -12.07 -5.91 -16.87
C PHE A 608 -13.02 -6.75 -17.73
N ALA A 609 -13.81 -7.64 -17.11
CA ALA A 609 -14.87 -8.38 -17.80
C ALA A 609 -15.97 -7.44 -18.33
N ALA A 610 -16.41 -6.46 -17.51
CA ALA A 610 -17.42 -5.47 -17.91
C ALA A 610 -16.96 -4.60 -19.08
N ALA A 611 -15.68 -4.20 -19.12
CA ALA A 611 -15.12 -3.34 -20.17
C ALA A 611 -15.15 -3.97 -21.58
N VAL A 612 -15.34 -5.28 -21.70
CA VAL A 612 -15.41 -5.99 -22.98
C VAL A 612 -16.72 -6.79 -23.19
N ALA A 613 -17.65 -6.72 -22.25
CA ALA A 613 -18.94 -7.39 -22.35
C ALA A 613 -19.99 -6.55 -23.11
N SER A 614 -21.11 -7.19 -23.49
CA SER A 614 -22.29 -6.49 -24.02
C SER A 614 -22.79 -5.44 -23.01
N GLU A 615 -23.41 -4.35 -23.48
CA GLU A 615 -23.82 -3.23 -22.62
C GLU A 615 -24.69 -3.67 -21.42
N SER A 616 -25.65 -4.56 -21.64
CA SER A 616 -26.50 -5.11 -20.58
C SER A 616 -25.74 -5.94 -19.53
N THR A 617 -24.60 -6.54 -19.91
CA THR A 617 -23.76 -7.33 -19.01
C THR A 617 -22.72 -6.45 -18.32
N ARG A 618 -22.16 -5.45 -19.02
CA ARG A 618 -21.35 -4.36 -18.44
C ARG A 618 -22.11 -3.65 -17.32
N ASP A 619 -23.33 -3.21 -17.60
CA ASP A 619 -24.17 -2.48 -16.65
C ASP A 619 -24.61 -3.37 -15.48
N MET A 620 -24.71 -4.69 -15.69
CA MET A 620 -24.97 -5.69 -14.63
C MET A 620 -23.79 -5.82 -13.66
N PHE A 621 -22.54 -5.89 -14.14
CA PHE A 621 -21.36 -5.86 -13.27
C PHE A 621 -21.25 -4.53 -12.51
N ILE A 622 -21.38 -3.41 -13.22
CA ILE A 622 -21.19 -2.07 -12.67
C ILE A 622 -22.23 -1.74 -11.58
N SER A 623 -23.51 -2.01 -11.82
CA SER A 623 -24.57 -1.77 -10.82
C SER A 623 -24.47 -2.69 -9.60
N LYS A 624 -23.90 -3.89 -9.76
CA LYS A 624 -23.58 -4.81 -8.66
C LYS A 624 -22.45 -4.30 -7.78
N LEU A 625 -21.34 -3.87 -8.38
CA LEU A 625 -20.22 -3.29 -7.64
C LEU A 625 -20.62 -1.95 -6.97
N ALA A 626 -21.44 -1.12 -7.62
CA ALA A 626 -21.98 0.10 -7.01
C ALA A 626 -22.92 -0.18 -5.83
N ARG A 627 -23.79 -1.21 -5.94
CA ARG A 627 -24.60 -1.73 -4.82
C ARG A 627 -23.71 -2.20 -3.68
N TRP A 628 -22.64 -2.93 -4.00
CA TRP A 628 -21.66 -3.41 -3.02
C TRP A 628 -21.00 -2.26 -2.27
N VAL A 629 -20.47 -1.23 -2.96
CA VAL A 629 -19.89 -0.02 -2.34
C VAL A 629 -20.83 0.56 -1.29
N GLY A 630 -22.10 0.77 -1.65
CA GLY A 630 -23.10 1.34 -0.73
C GLY A 630 -23.47 0.44 0.45
N ALA A 631 -23.58 -0.88 0.24
CA ALA A 631 -24.22 -1.82 1.17
C ALA A 631 -23.27 -2.78 1.91
N THR A 632 -21.99 -2.88 1.52
CA THR A 632 -21.03 -3.83 2.08
C THR A 632 -20.86 -3.70 3.60
N SER A 633 -20.71 -4.83 4.30
CA SER A 633 -20.29 -4.88 5.69
C SER A 633 -18.76 -4.74 5.87
N SER A 634 -17.99 -4.58 4.78
CA SER A 634 -16.58 -4.23 4.85
C SER A 634 -16.40 -2.89 5.55
N ASP A 635 -15.46 -2.85 6.49
CA ASP A 635 -15.09 -1.69 7.30
C ASP A 635 -13.68 -1.18 6.95
N ARG A 636 -13.26 -1.36 5.70
CA ARG A 636 -11.91 -1.04 5.18
C ARG A 636 -11.99 -0.30 3.84
N ALA A 637 -10.85 -0.09 3.17
CA ALA A 637 -10.79 0.55 1.86
C ALA A 637 -11.62 -0.23 0.81
N MET A 638 -11.72 0.30 -0.41
CA MET A 638 -12.46 -0.35 -1.49
C MET A 638 -11.65 -1.57 -1.99
N THR A 639 -11.83 -2.70 -1.32
CA THR A 639 -11.12 -3.96 -1.61
C THR A 639 -11.32 -4.46 -3.04
N ASP A 640 -10.30 -5.15 -3.58
CA ASP A 640 -10.43 -5.98 -4.76
C ASP A 640 -11.29 -7.22 -4.44
N LEU A 641 -10.87 -8.07 -3.49
CA LEU A 641 -11.50 -9.35 -3.17
C LEU A 641 -12.64 -9.22 -2.15
N TYR A 642 -13.83 -9.68 -2.54
CA TYR A 642 -15.00 -9.80 -1.67
C TYR A 642 -15.85 -11.03 -1.99
N ASP A 643 -16.80 -11.36 -1.12
CA ASP A 643 -17.76 -12.45 -1.36
C ASP A 643 -18.99 -11.93 -2.13
N SER A 644 -19.21 -12.44 -3.34
CA SER A 644 -20.26 -11.95 -4.25
C SER A 644 -21.71 -12.22 -3.78
N GLN A 645 -21.91 -13.10 -2.80
CA GLN A 645 -23.23 -13.41 -2.24
C GLN A 645 -23.59 -12.53 -1.05
N THR A 646 -22.64 -12.33 -0.13
CA THR A 646 -22.85 -11.61 1.14
C THR A 646 -22.39 -10.16 1.10
N GLY A 647 -21.51 -9.81 0.16
CA GLY A 647 -20.86 -8.51 0.07
C GLY A 647 -19.83 -8.25 1.19
N GLY A 648 -19.60 -9.21 2.08
CA GLY A 648 -18.54 -9.17 3.09
C GLY A 648 -17.21 -9.71 2.56
N PHE A 649 -16.26 -9.94 3.46
CA PHE A 649 -15.03 -10.67 3.13
C PHE A 649 -15.28 -12.18 3.04
N PRO A 650 -14.50 -12.92 2.24
CA PRO A 650 -14.52 -14.39 2.14
C PRO A 650 -14.63 -15.12 3.49
N ALA A 651 -15.71 -15.88 3.68
CA ALA A 651 -15.97 -16.61 4.91
C ALA A 651 -14.97 -17.76 5.12
N ASN A 652 -14.02 -17.56 6.05
CA ASN A 652 -12.83 -18.42 6.26
C ASN A 652 -11.82 -18.42 5.09
N GLY A 653 -11.92 -17.44 4.18
CA GLY A 653 -10.96 -17.20 3.10
C GLY A 653 -10.00 -16.05 3.44
N PRO A 654 -9.40 -15.42 2.42
CA PRO A 654 -8.52 -14.25 2.58
C PRO A 654 -9.31 -13.02 3.04
N TYR A 655 -8.64 -12.06 3.70
CA TYR A 655 -9.29 -10.89 4.30
C TYR A 655 -8.71 -9.59 3.74
N PHE A 656 -9.05 -9.25 2.50
CA PHE A 656 -8.35 -8.20 1.75
C PHE A 656 -8.74 -6.76 2.15
N VAL A 657 -8.42 -6.32 3.39
CA VAL A 657 -8.42 -4.91 3.86
C VAL A 657 -8.03 -3.91 2.76
N ALA A 658 -6.97 -4.23 2.03
CA ALA A 658 -6.66 -3.73 0.69
C ALA A 658 -5.91 -4.78 -0.17
N ARG A 659 -5.17 -5.75 0.43
CA ARG A 659 -4.90 -7.12 -0.10
C ARG A 659 -4.37 -8.21 0.92
N PRO A 660 -4.55 -8.15 2.27
CA PRO A 660 -3.84 -9.00 3.25
C PRO A 660 -3.58 -10.49 3.02
N SER A 661 -2.29 -10.79 3.08
CA SER A 661 -1.75 -12.08 3.48
C SER A 661 -1.83 -12.26 5.01
N LEU A 662 -1.91 -13.52 5.46
CA LEU A 662 -1.53 -13.86 6.84
C LEU A 662 0.00 -14.00 6.90
N SER A 663 0.64 -13.60 8.00
CA SER A 663 2.08 -13.85 8.18
C SER A 663 2.39 -15.36 8.14
N PRO A 664 3.60 -15.81 7.78
CA PRO A 664 3.92 -17.25 7.71
C PRO A 664 3.66 -18.02 9.03
N GLU A 665 3.76 -17.35 10.18
CA GLU A 665 3.36 -17.92 11.47
C GLU A 665 1.83 -18.03 11.61
N GLU A 666 1.07 -17.00 11.23
CA GLU A 666 -0.40 -17.04 11.26
C GLU A 666 -0.98 -18.02 10.25
N GLN A 667 -0.43 -18.12 9.03
CA GLN A 667 -0.78 -19.18 8.08
C GLN A 667 -0.51 -20.58 8.63
N ARG A 668 0.57 -20.75 9.41
CA ARG A 668 0.90 -22.02 10.06
C ARG A 668 -0.08 -22.31 11.20
N LEU A 669 -0.39 -21.32 12.03
CA LEU A 669 -1.37 -21.45 13.12
C LEU A 669 -2.78 -21.73 12.58
N PHE A 670 -3.21 -21.05 11.52
CA PHE A 670 -4.48 -21.28 10.86
C PHE A 670 -4.56 -22.70 10.26
N ARG A 671 -3.52 -23.14 9.51
CA ARG A 671 -3.42 -24.51 9.00
C ARG A 671 -3.41 -25.58 10.08
N LEU A 672 -2.90 -25.30 11.29
CA LEU A 672 -2.92 -26.24 12.41
C LEU A 672 -4.23 -26.25 13.22
N TYR A 673 -4.98 -25.15 13.27
CA TYR A 673 -6.05 -24.96 14.25
C TYR A 673 -7.41 -24.53 13.67
N GLY A 674 -7.52 -24.24 12.38
CA GLY A 674 -8.76 -23.81 11.71
C GLY A 674 -9.28 -22.43 12.16
N LYS A 675 -8.51 -21.72 12.99
CA LYS A 675 -8.73 -20.36 13.48
C LYS A 675 -7.42 -19.81 14.01
N LEU A 676 -7.26 -18.48 14.04
CA LEU A 676 -6.16 -17.85 14.76
C LEU A 676 -6.40 -17.91 16.28
N PRO A 677 -5.40 -18.29 17.10
CA PRO A 677 -5.53 -18.31 18.56
C PRO A 677 -5.42 -16.89 19.14
N ASN A 678 -6.27 -16.56 20.12
CA ASN A 678 -6.18 -15.27 20.80
C ASN A 678 -4.87 -15.19 21.62
N ARG A 679 -4.26 -14.00 21.73
CA ARG A 679 -2.99 -13.78 22.50
C ARG A 679 -3.04 -14.32 23.94
N SER A 680 -4.21 -14.35 24.57
CA SER A 680 -4.44 -14.93 25.90
C SER A 680 -4.34 -16.47 25.96
N GLU A 681 -4.66 -17.18 24.87
CA GLU A 681 -4.59 -18.64 24.80
C GLU A 681 -3.15 -19.15 24.68
N HIS A 682 -2.25 -18.42 23.99
CA HIS A 682 -0.84 -18.81 23.79
C HIS A 682 -0.09 -18.99 25.12
N PHE A 683 -0.17 -18.01 26.03
CA PHE A 683 0.45 -18.10 27.35
C PHE A 683 -0.12 -19.26 28.17
N ALA A 684 -1.44 -19.49 28.11
CA ALA A 684 -2.10 -20.56 28.87
C ALA A 684 -1.78 -21.97 28.35
N LYS A 685 -1.39 -22.13 27.07
CA LYS A 685 -1.00 -23.42 26.47
C LYS A 685 0.45 -23.80 26.80
N HIS A 686 1.41 -22.89 26.59
CA HIS A 686 2.83 -23.21 26.80
C HIS A 686 3.19 -23.56 28.26
N LEU A 687 2.40 -23.09 29.23
CA LEU A 687 2.52 -23.48 30.65
C LEU A 687 1.95 -24.88 30.98
N LYS A 688 1.08 -25.46 30.13
CA LYS A 688 0.48 -26.79 30.36
C LYS A 688 1.23 -27.95 29.71
N GLU A 689 2.07 -27.67 28.72
CA GLU A 689 2.77 -28.71 27.94
C GLU A 689 4.22 -28.97 28.42
N ARG A 690 4.77 -28.12 29.32
CA ARG A 690 6.09 -28.32 29.92
C ARG A 690 6.04 -29.37 31.03
N LYS A 691 6.74 -30.50 30.80
CA LYS A 691 6.79 -31.66 31.73
C LYS A 691 7.95 -31.60 32.75
N TYR A 692 8.79 -30.58 32.66
CA TYR A 692 9.95 -30.35 33.52
C TYR A 692 10.06 -28.86 33.85
N PHE A 693 10.59 -28.55 35.03
CA PHE A 693 10.74 -27.21 35.62
C PHE A 693 12.23 -26.86 35.64
N ASP A 694 12.63 -25.67 35.18
CA ASP A 694 14.03 -25.26 35.17
C ASP A 694 14.37 -24.14 36.18
N SER A 695 15.65 -23.86 36.37
CA SER A 695 16.14 -22.86 37.34
C SER A 695 15.61 -21.44 37.12
N GLY A 696 15.24 -21.08 35.89
CA GLY A 696 14.59 -19.81 35.55
C GLY A 696 13.17 -19.71 36.09
N ASP A 697 12.40 -20.80 36.07
CA ASP A 697 11.05 -20.84 36.65
C ASP A 697 11.10 -20.58 38.16
N TYR A 698 12.14 -21.08 38.86
CA TYR A 698 12.37 -20.78 40.27
C TYR A 698 12.67 -19.29 40.51
N ALA A 699 13.48 -18.65 39.65
CA ALA A 699 13.75 -17.22 39.74
C ALA A 699 12.48 -16.38 39.52
N MET A 700 11.68 -16.71 38.51
CA MET A 700 10.39 -16.06 38.23
C MET A 700 9.40 -16.23 39.40
N SER A 701 9.34 -17.41 40.02
CA SER A 701 8.51 -17.66 41.21
C SER A 701 8.91 -16.85 42.46
N LYS A 702 10.11 -16.27 42.46
CA LYS A 702 10.62 -15.38 43.53
C LYS A 702 10.43 -13.90 43.21
N ALA A 703 10.28 -13.54 41.93
CA ALA A 703 10.10 -12.15 41.50
C ALA A 703 8.67 -11.63 41.76
N GLY A 704 7.66 -12.50 41.70
CA GLY A 704 6.27 -12.15 42.01
C GLY A 704 5.84 -12.60 43.42
N LYS A 705 5.50 -11.65 44.30
CA LYS A 705 4.83 -11.92 45.59
C LYS A 705 3.72 -10.91 45.88
N GLY A 706 2.52 -11.45 46.08
CA GLY A 706 1.29 -10.73 46.43
C GLY A 706 0.29 -10.71 45.27
N ASP A 707 -0.94 -11.21 45.39
CA ASP A 707 -1.54 -12.02 46.47
C ASP A 707 -2.71 -12.89 45.95
N SER A 708 -2.78 -14.15 46.39
CA SER A 708 -3.93 -15.09 46.24
C SER A 708 -4.34 -15.49 44.79
N VAL A 709 -4.99 -16.63 44.49
CA VAL A 709 -5.67 -17.70 45.27
C VAL A 709 -5.28 -19.09 44.73
N ASP A 710 -5.30 -20.12 45.59
CA ASP A 710 -5.23 -21.59 45.32
C ASP A 710 -4.31 -22.13 44.20
N THR A 711 -3.19 -22.74 44.63
CA THR A 711 -2.55 -23.87 43.93
C THR A 711 -2.53 -25.11 44.84
N GLY A 712 -3.26 -26.15 44.45
CA GLY A 712 -3.44 -27.36 45.25
C GLY A 712 -2.26 -28.34 45.18
N ALA A 713 -2.01 -29.05 46.29
CA ALA A 713 -1.29 -30.32 46.42
C ALA A 713 -0.04 -30.54 45.52
N VAL A 714 1.13 -30.09 45.99
CA VAL A 714 2.42 -30.46 45.39
C VAL A 714 2.71 -31.96 45.64
N GLY A 715 2.85 -32.75 44.57
CA GLY A 715 3.23 -34.17 44.65
C GLY A 715 4.73 -34.36 44.88
N SER A 716 5.10 -35.19 45.86
CA SER A 716 6.50 -35.41 46.27
C SER A 716 6.98 -36.84 45.97
N GLN A 717 7.75 -37.02 44.89
CA GLN A 717 8.55 -38.22 44.66
C GLN A 717 9.92 -37.87 44.06
N HIS A 718 10.99 -38.33 44.72
CA HIS A 718 12.34 -38.33 44.16
C HIS A 718 12.62 -39.69 43.51
N PRO A 719 13.27 -39.74 42.32
CA PRO A 719 13.70 -41.01 41.73
C PRO A 719 14.74 -41.73 42.60
N LEU A 720 14.59 -43.04 42.80
CA LEU A 720 15.60 -43.87 43.46
C LEU A 720 16.72 -44.23 42.47
N PRO A 721 18.01 -44.25 42.90
CA PRO A 721 19.15 -44.53 42.01
C PRO A 721 19.13 -45.89 41.30
N GLU A 722 18.36 -46.85 41.82
CA GLU A 722 18.28 -48.24 41.36
C GLU A 722 17.71 -48.39 39.94
N ASN A 723 17.02 -47.37 39.41
CA ASN A 723 16.37 -47.41 38.09
C ASN A 723 17.19 -46.75 36.96
N ILE A 724 18.50 -46.56 37.13
CA ILE A 724 19.39 -46.00 36.10
C ILE A 724 20.18 -47.13 35.43
N PRO A 725 20.00 -47.40 34.11
CA PRO A 725 20.74 -48.46 33.43
C PRO A 725 22.24 -48.15 33.28
N HIS A 726 23.09 -49.13 33.58
CA HIS A 726 24.54 -49.05 33.37
C HIS A 726 25.00 -50.06 32.29
N LEU A 727 25.90 -49.62 31.41
CA LEU A 727 26.50 -50.45 30.35
C LEU A 727 27.72 -51.22 30.86
N SER A 728 27.86 -52.49 30.43
CA SER A 728 29.04 -53.32 30.70
C SER A 728 29.23 -54.39 29.62
N SER A 729 30.47 -54.85 29.43
CA SER A 729 30.91 -55.82 28.40
C SER A 729 32.23 -56.48 28.84
N PRO A 730 32.69 -57.59 28.24
CA PRO A 730 32.00 -58.74 27.62
C PRO A 730 32.48 -60.09 28.26
N VAL A 731 32.07 -61.28 27.74
CA VAL A 731 32.94 -62.52 27.61
C VAL A 731 32.23 -63.76 26.99
N SER A 732 32.89 -64.33 25.99
CA SER A 732 32.98 -65.70 25.40
C SER A 732 32.02 -66.91 25.67
N GLY A 733 31.23 -67.29 24.64
CA GLY A 733 31.19 -68.64 24.00
C GLY A 733 30.50 -69.86 24.68
N PRO A 734 30.39 -71.05 24.02
CA PRO A 734 30.86 -71.43 22.66
C PRO A 734 29.87 -72.24 21.74
N ASN A 735 30.35 -72.64 20.55
CA ASN A 735 29.86 -73.67 19.57
C ASN A 735 28.77 -73.29 18.52
N GLY A 736 28.94 -73.69 17.25
CA GLY A 736 27.98 -73.40 16.15
C GLY A 736 28.19 -73.99 14.72
N ILE A 737 29.43 -74.23 14.24
CA ILE A 737 29.81 -74.96 12.98
C ILE A 737 29.67 -74.25 11.60
N GLY A 738 30.81 -74.14 10.87
CA GLY A 738 30.94 -74.27 9.39
C GLY A 738 31.10 -72.99 8.53
N SER A 739 31.90 -72.94 7.44
CA SER A 739 32.99 -73.83 6.97
C SER A 739 33.84 -73.18 5.82
N MET A 740 35.12 -73.60 5.67
CA MET A 740 36.13 -73.28 4.61
C MET A 740 36.65 -71.81 4.54
N LEU A 741 37.95 -71.45 4.43
CA LEU A 741 39.20 -71.97 3.79
C LEU A 741 39.33 -71.61 2.28
N HIS A 742 40.45 -71.12 1.71
CA HIS A 742 41.87 -70.98 2.12
C HIS A 742 42.55 -69.68 1.55
N PRO A 743 43.79 -69.30 1.96
CA PRO A 743 44.49 -68.03 1.58
C PRO A 743 45.73 -68.22 0.67
N HIS A 744 46.50 -67.14 0.35
CA HIS A 744 47.98 -67.04 0.53
C HIS A 744 48.65 -65.74 0.01
N HIS A 745 49.65 -65.22 0.77
CA HIS A 745 50.93 -64.56 0.34
C HIS A 745 50.95 -63.25 -0.51
N HIS A 746 51.98 -62.37 -0.48
CA HIS A 746 53.13 -62.17 0.44
C HIS A 746 53.75 -60.75 0.29
N HIS A 747 54.42 -60.25 1.36
CA HIS A 747 55.61 -59.33 1.34
C HIS A 747 55.45 -57.87 0.82
N GLN A 748 56.27 -56.87 1.23
CA GLN A 748 57.34 -56.82 2.25
C GLN A 748 57.54 -55.39 2.86
N HIS A 749 57.72 -55.32 4.19
CA HIS A 749 58.59 -54.42 5.01
C HIS A 749 58.55 -52.88 4.82
N HIS A 750 58.38 -52.03 5.86
CA HIS A 750 59.23 -51.78 7.05
C HIS A 750 60.60 -51.11 6.74
N ALA A 751 61.10 -50.12 7.51
CA ALA A 751 60.66 -49.45 8.76
C ALA A 751 61.32 -48.03 8.84
N GLY A 752 61.01 -47.11 9.77
CA GLY A 752 60.06 -47.05 10.90
C GLY A 752 60.61 -46.20 12.07
N MET A 753 59.82 -46.00 13.14
CA MET A 753 60.20 -45.35 14.43
C MET A 753 60.59 -43.84 14.37
N GLN A 754 60.40 -43.00 15.40
CA GLN A 754 59.70 -43.14 16.70
C GLN A 754 59.11 -41.78 17.19
N ALA A 755 58.39 -41.79 18.30
CA ALA A 755 57.60 -40.66 18.84
C ALA A 755 58.40 -39.50 19.47
N GLY A 756 57.74 -38.34 19.65
CA GLY A 756 58.15 -37.33 20.65
C GLY A 756 57.72 -35.89 20.37
N SER A 757 56.80 -35.33 21.16
CA SER A 757 56.66 -33.87 21.36
C SER A 757 57.72 -33.35 22.34
N PRO A 758 57.92 -32.02 22.49
CA PRO A 758 57.31 -31.37 23.67
C PRO A 758 56.96 -29.85 23.57
N VAL A 759 55.87 -29.44 24.25
CA VAL A 759 55.76 -28.26 25.17
C VAL A 759 55.95 -26.83 24.56
N LYS A 760 55.08 -25.82 24.79
CA LYS A 760 54.88 -25.10 26.07
C LYS A 760 53.68 -24.11 26.07
N GLU A 761 53.01 -23.96 27.23
CA GLU A 761 52.34 -22.75 27.84
C GLU A 761 51.51 -21.76 26.96
N SER A 762 50.20 -21.50 27.17
CA SER A 762 49.43 -20.89 28.30
C SER A 762 49.44 -19.33 28.34
N SER A 763 48.43 -18.56 28.79
CA SER A 763 46.98 -18.76 29.06
C SER A 763 46.30 -17.44 29.55
N PHE A 764 44.97 -17.29 29.35
CA PHE A 764 44.01 -16.41 30.07
C PHE A 764 43.95 -14.85 29.88
N LEU A 765 42.71 -14.40 29.56
CA LEU A 765 41.90 -13.28 30.12
C LEU A 765 42.20 -11.77 29.91
N ASN A 766 41.16 -11.10 29.36
CA ASN A 766 40.51 -9.80 29.68
C ASN A 766 41.28 -8.63 30.33
N ARG A 767 41.13 -7.41 29.76
CA ARG A 767 40.48 -6.28 30.50
C ARG A 767 39.97 -5.08 29.67
N GLU A 768 39.15 -4.29 30.35
CA GLU A 768 38.19 -3.22 30.00
C GLU A 768 38.80 -1.80 29.80
N THR A 769 37.99 -0.89 29.21
CA THR A 769 37.94 0.61 29.39
C THR A 769 39.17 1.48 28.99
N SER A 770 39.08 2.81 28.72
CA SER A 770 38.00 3.83 28.87
C SER A 770 38.07 4.95 27.80
N ALA A 771 37.16 5.93 27.85
CA ALA A 771 36.99 7.07 26.91
C ALA A 771 37.76 8.37 27.29
N ALA A 772 37.81 9.37 26.38
CA ALA A 772 37.44 10.80 26.60
C ALA A 772 37.84 11.78 25.44
N ASP A 773 36.83 12.37 24.79
CA ASP A 773 36.53 13.81 24.50
C ASP A 773 37.54 14.87 23.92
N VAL A 774 36.92 15.95 23.39
CA VAL A 774 37.39 17.35 23.14
C VAL A 774 38.03 17.74 21.78
N GLU A 775 37.17 18.05 20.79
CA GLU A 775 36.85 19.40 20.23
C GLU A 775 37.93 20.37 19.62
N ALA A 776 37.43 21.30 18.77
CA ALA A 776 38.07 22.44 18.04
C ALA A 776 38.98 22.10 16.83
N ALA A 777 38.87 22.67 15.61
CA ALA A 777 38.41 23.98 15.07
C ALA A 777 39.42 25.15 15.28
N ALA A 778 39.62 26.12 14.37
CA ALA A 778 38.95 26.48 13.10
C ALA A 778 39.93 27.14 12.07
N ALA A 779 39.42 27.70 10.97
CA ALA A 779 40.18 28.17 9.79
C ALA A 779 40.50 29.70 9.73
N ALA A 780 41.51 30.08 8.93
CA ALA A 780 41.79 31.42 8.34
C ALA A 780 43.04 31.32 7.39
N THR A 781 43.35 32.14 6.37
CA THR A 781 42.72 33.34 5.75
C THR A 781 43.23 33.61 4.31
N SER A 782 42.39 34.19 3.44
CA SER A 782 42.65 35.20 2.37
C SER A 782 43.79 35.10 1.34
N GLY A 783 43.48 35.39 0.06
CA GLY A 783 44.44 35.87 -0.96
C GLY A 783 43.78 36.35 -2.28
N THR A 784 44.04 37.60 -2.71
CA THR A 784 43.55 38.23 -3.96
C THR A 784 44.70 38.30 -5.02
N THR A 785 44.57 38.73 -6.29
CA THR A 785 44.13 40.06 -6.81
C THR A 785 44.16 40.13 -8.36
N THR A 786 43.25 40.90 -9.02
CA THR A 786 43.36 41.54 -10.39
C THR A 786 43.54 40.64 -11.65
N THR A 787 43.26 41.01 -12.93
CA THR A 787 42.90 42.25 -13.71
C THR A 787 42.36 41.80 -15.11
N THR A 788 41.67 42.51 -16.04
CA THR A 788 40.82 43.74 -16.16
C THR A 788 40.28 43.88 -17.61
N ALA A 789 39.09 44.49 -17.82
CA ALA A 789 38.62 45.21 -19.05
C ALA A 789 38.38 44.40 -20.35
N THR A 790 37.51 44.75 -21.33
CA THR A 790 36.38 45.72 -21.54
C THR A 790 35.57 45.19 -22.76
N ASP A 791 34.28 45.48 -23.00
CA ASP A 791 33.75 46.75 -23.57
C ASP A 791 32.19 46.73 -23.68
N GLU A 792 31.58 47.82 -24.16
CA GLU A 792 30.12 48.03 -24.24
C GLU A 792 29.46 47.68 -25.61
N GLN A 793 28.16 47.34 -25.62
CA GLN A 793 27.07 48.19 -26.18
C GLN A 793 25.70 47.47 -26.31
N LYS A 794 24.63 48.29 -26.42
CA LYS A 794 23.22 47.89 -26.60
C LYS A 794 22.57 48.79 -27.65
N PRO A 795 21.67 48.26 -28.51
CA PRO A 795 20.40 48.96 -28.72
C PRO A 795 19.17 48.01 -28.69
N GLN A 796 18.00 48.52 -29.09
CA GLN A 796 16.67 47.93 -28.85
C GLN A 796 15.85 47.83 -30.19
N PRO A 797 14.50 47.70 -30.24
CA PRO A 797 13.88 46.54 -30.90
C PRO A 797 13.02 46.86 -32.16
N ALA A 798 12.61 45.80 -32.87
CA ALA A 798 11.48 45.74 -33.83
C ALA A 798 11.24 44.27 -34.25
N ASP A 799 10.14 43.86 -34.91
CA ASP A 799 8.71 44.11 -34.67
C ASP A 799 7.89 43.00 -35.39
N THR A 800 6.58 42.89 -35.09
CA THR A 800 5.56 41.95 -35.59
C THR A 800 5.78 41.17 -36.90
N THR A 801 5.40 39.88 -36.91
CA THR A 801 4.62 39.26 -38.01
C THR A 801 3.72 38.15 -37.47
N GLU A 802 2.54 37.97 -38.08
CA GLU A 802 1.51 36.99 -37.67
C GLU A 802 1.82 35.57 -38.19
N GLY A 803 1.39 34.53 -37.45
CA GLY A 803 1.47 33.13 -37.85
C GLY A 803 0.26 32.35 -37.33
N GLN A 804 -0.52 31.77 -38.25
CA GLN A 804 -1.85 31.22 -37.95
C GLN A 804 -1.81 29.95 -37.09
N GLN A 805 -2.74 29.83 -36.15
CA GLN A 805 -3.11 28.55 -35.55
C GLN A 805 -3.76 27.65 -36.61
N GLN A 806 -3.46 26.35 -36.59
CA GLN A 806 -4.25 25.32 -37.25
C GLN A 806 -4.78 24.34 -36.22
N GLU A 807 -6.09 24.14 -36.22
CA GLU A 807 -6.77 23.15 -35.38
C GLU A 807 -6.46 21.74 -35.88
N ILE A 808 -6.11 20.83 -34.97
CA ILE A 808 -5.98 19.40 -35.29
C ILE A 808 -7.36 18.75 -35.05
N PRO A 809 -8.04 18.22 -36.08
CA PRO A 809 -9.40 17.71 -35.92
C PRO A 809 -9.41 16.36 -35.20
N VAL A 810 -10.10 16.31 -34.07
CA VAL A 810 -10.48 15.05 -33.41
C VAL A 810 -11.36 14.24 -34.36
N ARG A 811 -11.00 12.97 -34.58
CA ARG A 811 -11.88 12.00 -35.27
C ARG A 811 -12.80 11.30 -34.27
N GLN A 812 -13.97 10.96 -34.78
CA GLN A 812 -14.97 10.09 -34.15
C GLN A 812 -14.49 8.63 -34.17
#